data_AF-A0A537HYJ3-F1
#
_entry.id   AF-A0A537HYJ3-F1
#
_cell.length_a   1.000
_cell.length_b   1.000
_cell.length_c   1.000
_cell.angle_alpha   90.00
_cell.angle_beta   90.00
_cell.angle_gamma   90.00
#
_symmetry.space_group_name_H-M   'P 1'
#
loop_
_entity.id
_entity.type
_entity.pdbx_description
1 polymer ?
#
loop_
_entity_poly.entity_id
_entity_poly.type
_entity_poly.pdbx_seq_one_letter_code
_entity_poly.pdbx_strand_id
1 'polypeptide(L)'
;MRGSSGSKAALITLIALAIVLVPNHLPNAVASGSLQPSSFYFHNQATKTLNTISTYLWANTSQTWSSGAQFESRNVVSGTPGVWNYYSQPAMAGNVTFTGPVTFVLYLISSSGTGGGTVITGNVNKITSAGTVVALAVGSLSGTSISTTLTAYTISLTSSSYQIEQGAILNFQITITITGTTTRTISLLYDGAGWPSQVVATFQQRIGINFYSSFNQTGLQTNFFSRNWTGPGRQVTLRASVFDALGLYDIASARSNLTSPSGSPVLSNSPLTRVQGTGQNYTGTWAINWTYTTNTLSGSYSSKLAVTDNNGISLTPTLTFKVIASWLLNLHAVSLDPTPVSVPGASITLFNGAVAIYNGVSNSSGWVAPQNIMLLDNATYNIKAYLQGAIVNQTNSYNPTSSLTTPLYLSVYELDFSTRFLDGNANPLPQPPSSIQLSYPNGTSSSLNPAGSYLLAGGTYSISSVTWKGINVATSSIAFNPKNGLAPVKLQIYDLTVTVEDQNGQPVSGAAVTLTLAGQTFTQNTTGNSGILVFRSLPKGQYIVIVNSQSQTIRSTLDLSQNSSNNIQLNPAPTSWVTQSLGWILLGVAVGGALGYGGFYRIKHPFREEHFEYFDKLASGGFRDGDSVLIEGDTGSGKSTFCEEVAYKSLQSARPVVFLTYDNPDSVKQAMKSMHFDTSKDEAQGFFQLIGCEITKTPRMDNNHGVLENFYDTTILDMAISSGLTEVTVGKPTLIVDSSHQLVERASTRGLTNLIQETAANLREEKGRFFLAVNRGAPKQVLAELEGAVDCVLELSTALQSGRPFTQLTIKKMRGRKFDNRPVKTRIHPSKGIVFEVPKTHEGKQNSAN
;
A
#
# COMPACT_ATOMS: atom_id res chain seq x y z
N MET A 1 -3.65 41.67 -7.54
CA MET A 1 -2.56 40.68 -7.39
C MET A 1 -3.19 39.34 -6.98
N ARG A 2 -2.97 38.26 -7.73
CA ARG A 2 -3.43 36.89 -7.41
C ARG A 2 -2.21 35.96 -7.56
N GLY A 3 -1.82 35.28 -6.48
CA GLY A 3 -0.73 34.29 -6.47
C GLY A 3 -1.26 32.89 -6.74
N SER A 4 -0.53 32.10 -7.52
CA SER A 4 -0.94 30.77 -7.98
C SER A 4 -0.52 29.65 -7.00
N SER A 5 -1.49 28.84 -6.55
CA SER A 5 -1.24 27.59 -5.80
C SER A 5 -1.34 26.32 -6.66
N GLY A 6 -1.74 26.43 -7.93
CA GLY A 6 -2.10 25.29 -8.78
C GLY A 6 -0.94 24.43 -9.33
N SER A 7 0.32 24.78 -9.11
CA SER A 7 1.47 24.10 -9.74
C SER A 7 2.13 22.99 -8.92
N LYS A 8 1.89 22.91 -7.60
CA LYS A 8 2.54 21.91 -6.73
C LYS A 8 1.80 20.58 -6.65
N ALA A 9 0.45 20.59 -6.68
CA ALA A 9 -0.35 19.37 -6.63
C ALA A 9 -0.06 18.45 -7.84
N ALA A 10 -0.04 19.00 -9.06
CA ALA A 10 0.22 18.26 -10.29
C ALA A 10 1.66 17.69 -10.40
N LEU A 11 2.63 18.27 -9.68
CA LEU A 11 4.02 17.78 -9.68
C LEU A 11 4.18 16.54 -8.79
N ILE A 12 3.45 16.48 -7.68
CA ILE A 12 3.48 15.35 -6.74
C ILE A 12 2.71 14.14 -7.29
N THR A 13 1.63 14.36 -8.06
CA THR A 13 0.89 13.27 -8.74
C THR A 13 1.75 12.52 -9.77
N LEU A 14 2.77 13.17 -10.32
CA LEU A 14 3.70 12.59 -11.29
C LEU A 14 4.80 11.73 -10.63
N ILE A 15 5.10 11.96 -9.35
CA ILE A 15 6.15 11.24 -8.61
C ILE A 15 5.58 9.99 -7.93
N ALA A 16 4.37 10.08 -7.35
CA ALA A 16 3.73 8.93 -6.69
C ALA A 16 3.40 7.76 -7.64
N LEU A 17 3.15 8.04 -8.93
CA LEU A 17 2.93 6.99 -9.94
C LEU A 17 4.22 6.36 -10.49
N ALA A 18 5.39 6.92 -10.18
CA ALA A 18 6.68 6.43 -10.66
C ALA A 18 7.27 5.30 -9.79
N ILE A 19 6.82 5.14 -8.55
CA ILE A 19 7.45 4.23 -7.56
C ILE A 19 7.05 2.75 -7.77
N VAL A 20 6.09 2.46 -8.67
CA VAL A 20 5.82 1.10 -9.18
C VAL A 20 6.62 0.78 -10.46
N LEU A 21 7.48 1.70 -10.92
CA LEU A 21 8.39 1.47 -12.05
C LEU A 21 9.82 1.25 -11.54
N VAL A 22 10.14 -0.01 -11.26
CA VAL A 22 11.52 -0.50 -11.37
C VAL A 22 11.72 -0.98 -12.81
N PRO A 23 12.32 -0.17 -13.72
CA PRO A 23 12.77 -0.69 -15.01
C PRO A 23 14.07 -1.50 -14.80
N ASN A 24 13.97 -2.64 -14.12
CA ASN A 24 15.02 -3.68 -14.10
C ASN A 24 15.03 -4.46 -15.42
N HIS A 25 15.12 -3.70 -16.50
CA HIS A 25 15.35 -4.15 -17.85
C HIS A 25 16.46 -3.26 -18.40
N LEU A 26 17.71 -3.66 -18.14
CA LEU A 26 18.76 -3.41 -19.13
C LEU A 26 18.17 -3.79 -20.50
N PRO A 27 18.33 -2.96 -21.55
CA PRO A 27 17.75 -3.29 -22.84
C PRO A 27 18.24 -4.67 -23.26
N ASN A 28 17.30 -5.62 -23.38
CA ASN A 28 17.56 -6.91 -24.01
C ASN A 28 17.86 -6.62 -25.48
N ALA A 29 19.12 -6.32 -25.77
CA ALA A 29 19.63 -6.26 -27.12
C ALA A 29 19.34 -7.61 -27.75
N VAL A 30 18.41 -7.64 -28.71
CA VAL A 30 18.05 -8.87 -29.42
C VAL A 30 19.16 -9.12 -30.43
N ALA A 31 20.24 -9.71 -29.93
CA ALA A 31 21.28 -10.30 -30.74
C ALA A 31 20.70 -11.56 -31.40
N SER A 32 20.69 -11.60 -32.74
CA SER A 32 20.49 -12.86 -33.43
C SER A 32 21.70 -13.75 -33.17
N GLY A 33 21.52 -14.89 -32.51
CA GLY A 33 22.58 -15.86 -32.24
C GLY A 33 23.03 -16.66 -33.47
N SER A 34 23.16 -16.02 -34.62
CA SER A 34 23.36 -16.66 -35.92
C SER A 34 24.24 -15.84 -36.85
N LEU A 35 25.05 -16.54 -37.64
CA LEU A 35 25.73 -16.02 -38.80
C LEU A 35 24.77 -15.23 -39.72
N GLN A 36 25.14 -14.00 -40.06
CA GLN A 36 24.36 -13.07 -40.86
C GLN A 36 25.01 -12.89 -42.25
N PRO A 37 24.47 -13.53 -43.31
CA PRO A 37 24.99 -13.33 -44.67
C PRO A 37 24.68 -11.92 -45.21
N SER A 38 25.44 -11.52 -46.23
CA SER A 38 25.20 -10.31 -47.02
C SER A 38 25.74 -10.51 -48.43
N SER A 39 24.91 -10.24 -49.42
CA SER A 39 25.34 -10.05 -50.81
C SER A 39 25.89 -8.65 -51.00
N PHE A 40 27.04 -8.56 -51.65
CA PHE A 40 27.63 -7.33 -52.18
C PHE A 40 27.55 -7.38 -53.69
N TYR A 41 26.52 -6.77 -54.25
CA TYR A 41 26.30 -6.61 -55.69
C TYR A 41 27.31 -5.62 -56.27
N PHE A 42 27.72 -5.85 -57.52
CA PHE A 42 28.65 -4.97 -58.22
C PHE A 42 27.92 -3.90 -59.04
N HIS A 43 28.51 -2.70 -59.07
CA HIS A 43 28.00 -1.53 -59.77
C HIS A 43 29.14 -0.68 -60.34
N ASN A 44 28.84 0.06 -61.41
CA ASN A 44 29.60 1.22 -61.88
C ASN A 44 28.80 2.48 -61.56
N GLN A 45 29.43 3.41 -60.84
CA GLN A 45 28.83 4.64 -60.33
C GLN A 45 29.77 5.83 -60.52
N ALA A 46 29.31 7.05 -60.25
CA ALA A 46 30.18 8.22 -60.26
C ALA A 46 31.42 8.01 -59.37
N THR A 47 32.60 8.39 -59.84
CA THR A 47 33.85 8.19 -59.09
C THR A 47 33.79 8.85 -57.72
N LYS A 48 34.12 8.10 -56.67
CA LYS A 48 34.19 8.58 -55.29
C LYS A 48 35.49 8.13 -54.65
N THR A 49 36.06 9.01 -53.83
CA THR A 49 37.20 8.70 -52.96
C THR A 49 36.71 8.27 -51.59
N LEU A 50 37.25 7.16 -51.09
CA LEU A 50 36.99 6.65 -49.74
C LEU A 50 38.30 6.06 -49.21
N ASN A 51 38.74 6.52 -48.04
CA ASN A 51 40.09 6.33 -47.54
C ASN A 51 41.11 6.79 -48.60
N THR A 52 42.07 5.94 -48.97
CA THR A 52 43.06 6.20 -50.04
C THR A 52 42.60 5.76 -51.44
N ILE A 53 41.39 5.22 -51.59
CA ILE A 53 40.92 4.61 -52.84
C ILE A 53 39.91 5.51 -53.55
N SER A 54 40.22 5.89 -54.80
CA SER A 54 39.30 6.55 -55.73
C SER A 54 38.80 5.54 -56.75
N THR A 55 37.48 5.30 -56.82
CA THR A 55 36.91 4.28 -57.71
C THR A 55 35.51 4.64 -58.22
N TYR A 56 35.19 4.17 -59.42
CA TYR A 56 33.83 4.09 -59.99
C TYR A 56 33.23 2.68 -59.85
N LEU A 57 34.04 1.66 -59.56
CA LEU A 57 33.61 0.27 -59.34
C LEU A 57 33.28 0.04 -57.86
N TRP A 58 31.98 -0.05 -57.55
CA TRP A 58 31.43 -0.08 -56.20
C TRP A 58 30.79 -1.45 -55.93
N ALA A 59 30.80 -1.87 -54.67
CA ALA A 59 30.07 -3.05 -54.20
C ALA A 59 29.21 -2.69 -52.98
N ASN A 60 27.92 -3.04 -52.98
CA ASN A 60 27.06 -2.83 -51.80
C ASN A 60 25.85 -3.77 -51.79
N THR A 61 24.97 -3.64 -50.80
CA THR A 61 23.83 -4.55 -50.62
C THR A 61 22.59 -4.20 -51.43
N SER A 62 22.59 -3.10 -52.20
CA SER A 62 21.48 -2.72 -53.07
C SER A 62 21.55 -3.53 -54.37
N GLN A 63 20.56 -4.39 -54.61
CA GLN A 63 20.61 -5.35 -55.74
C GLN A 63 20.74 -4.70 -57.12
N THR A 64 20.15 -3.52 -57.31
CA THR A 64 20.23 -2.74 -58.54
C THR A 64 20.35 -1.24 -58.25
N TRP A 65 21.12 -0.54 -59.08
CA TRP A 65 21.31 0.90 -59.00
C TRP A 65 20.85 1.63 -60.27
N SER A 66 21.02 1.02 -61.45
CA SER A 66 20.47 1.51 -62.72
C SER A 66 19.25 0.71 -63.16
N SER A 67 18.38 1.34 -63.96
CA SER A 67 17.29 0.65 -64.68
C SER A 67 17.77 -0.23 -65.82
N GLY A 68 19.08 -0.23 -66.11
CA GLY A 68 19.71 -0.97 -67.19
C GLY A 68 20.95 -1.73 -66.74
N ALA A 69 21.16 -2.83 -67.45
CA ALA A 69 22.39 -3.59 -67.64
C ALA A 69 23.70 -2.78 -67.55
N GLN A 70 24.67 -3.21 -66.74
CA GLN A 70 26.03 -2.65 -66.69
C GLN A 70 27.12 -3.71 -66.94
N PHE A 71 28.28 -3.30 -67.44
CA PHE A 71 29.42 -4.21 -67.61
C PHE A 71 30.76 -3.50 -67.55
N GLU A 72 31.83 -4.27 -67.27
CA GLU A 72 33.20 -3.79 -67.24
C GLU A 72 34.13 -4.77 -67.96
N SER A 73 34.86 -4.30 -68.98
CA SER A 73 35.68 -5.15 -69.85
C SER A 73 37.18 -5.01 -69.61
N ARG A 74 37.94 -6.10 -69.76
CA ARG A 74 39.42 -6.11 -69.76
C ARG A 74 39.94 -6.91 -70.95
N ASN A 75 41.02 -6.43 -71.56
CA ASN A 75 41.79 -7.20 -72.54
C ASN A 75 42.80 -8.08 -71.78
N VAL A 76 42.72 -9.39 -71.99
CA VAL A 76 43.47 -10.41 -71.26
C VAL A 76 44.27 -11.26 -72.24
N VAL A 77 45.54 -11.52 -71.92
CA VAL A 77 46.45 -12.38 -72.69
C VAL A 77 47.45 -13.03 -71.72
N SER A 78 48.14 -14.10 -72.13
CA SER A 78 49.20 -14.70 -71.31
C SER A 78 50.22 -13.65 -70.85
N GLY A 79 50.44 -13.54 -69.54
CA GLY A 79 51.30 -12.54 -68.90
C GLY A 79 50.59 -11.23 -68.51
N THR A 80 49.41 -10.93 -69.06
CA THR A 80 48.63 -9.72 -68.76
C THR A 80 47.24 -10.11 -68.25
N PRO A 81 47.05 -10.29 -66.93
CA PRO A 81 45.76 -10.68 -66.35
C PRO A 81 44.71 -9.57 -66.49
N GLY A 82 43.45 -9.98 -66.66
CA GLY A 82 42.32 -9.09 -66.46
C GLY A 82 42.10 -8.90 -64.96
N VAL A 83 42.14 -7.67 -64.47
CA VAL A 83 41.92 -7.36 -63.05
C VAL A 83 40.78 -6.35 -62.90
N TRP A 84 39.85 -6.70 -62.00
CA TRP A 84 38.77 -5.83 -61.53
C TRP A 84 38.88 -5.71 -60.01
N ASN A 85 38.58 -4.54 -59.46
CA ASN A 85 38.53 -4.31 -58.01
C ASN A 85 37.23 -3.56 -57.70
N TYR A 86 36.28 -4.23 -57.04
CA TYR A 86 35.04 -3.62 -56.58
C TYR A 86 35.15 -3.38 -55.08
N TYR A 87 34.93 -2.14 -54.65
CA TYR A 87 35.15 -1.73 -53.26
C TYR A 87 33.82 -1.51 -52.53
N SER A 88 33.72 -1.96 -51.28
CA SER A 88 32.52 -1.76 -50.47
C SER A 88 32.21 -0.27 -50.32
N GLN A 89 31.01 0.15 -50.70
CA GLN A 89 30.57 1.54 -50.63
C GLN A 89 29.19 1.60 -49.95
N PRO A 90 29.10 2.12 -48.72
CA PRO A 90 30.12 2.85 -47.96
C PRO A 90 31.18 1.96 -47.28
N ALA A 91 32.08 2.63 -46.55
CA ALA A 91 32.93 1.98 -45.55
C ALA A 91 32.08 1.41 -44.41
N MET A 92 32.62 0.42 -43.70
CA MET A 92 31.95 -0.19 -42.56
C MET A 92 31.60 0.88 -41.53
N ALA A 93 30.31 1.00 -41.24
CA ALA A 93 29.78 1.98 -40.31
C ALA A 93 30.12 1.63 -38.85
N GLY A 94 30.36 0.35 -38.53
CA GLY A 94 30.78 -0.13 -37.21
C GLY A 94 31.72 -1.33 -37.30
N ASN A 95 32.24 -1.76 -36.15
CA ASN A 95 33.12 -2.94 -36.06
C ASN A 95 32.32 -4.23 -36.27
N VAL A 96 32.87 -5.21 -37.00
CA VAL A 96 32.23 -6.50 -37.25
C VAL A 96 33.24 -7.63 -37.45
N THR A 97 32.91 -8.84 -37.01
CA THR A 97 33.64 -10.06 -37.37
C THR A 97 33.12 -10.61 -38.71
N PHE A 98 33.97 -10.60 -39.73
CA PHE A 98 33.79 -11.28 -41.01
C PHE A 98 34.12 -12.77 -40.87
N THR A 99 33.32 -13.65 -41.47
CA THR A 99 33.49 -15.12 -41.44
C THR A 99 33.31 -15.74 -42.82
N GLY A 100 33.93 -16.89 -43.02
CA GLY A 100 33.65 -17.76 -44.16
C GLY A 100 32.35 -18.56 -44.01
N PRO A 101 31.92 -19.27 -45.08
CA PRO A 101 32.49 -19.20 -46.43
C PRO A 101 32.15 -17.88 -47.14
N VAL A 102 32.93 -17.54 -48.16
CA VAL A 102 32.69 -16.37 -49.02
C VAL A 102 32.54 -16.86 -50.46
N THR A 103 31.53 -16.38 -51.18
CA THR A 103 31.17 -16.89 -52.50
C THR A 103 31.08 -15.75 -53.51
N PHE A 104 31.95 -15.74 -54.51
CA PHE A 104 31.80 -14.88 -55.69
C PHE A 104 30.85 -15.58 -56.67
N VAL A 105 29.88 -14.84 -57.21
CA VAL A 105 29.05 -15.27 -58.34
C VAL A 105 29.28 -14.26 -59.45
N LEU A 106 29.89 -14.69 -60.56
CA LEU A 106 30.39 -13.82 -61.62
C LEU A 106 29.75 -14.18 -62.96
N TYR A 107 29.05 -13.24 -63.57
CA TYR A 107 28.48 -13.39 -64.91
C TYR A 107 29.49 -12.86 -65.93
N LEU A 108 30.17 -13.78 -66.61
CA LEU A 108 31.28 -13.48 -67.52
C LEU A 108 30.94 -13.91 -68.95
N ILE A 109 31.47 -13.15 -69.90
CA ILE A 109 31.47 -13.45 -71.34
C ILE A 109 32.81 -13.03 -71.93
N SER A 110 33.32 -13.79 -72.89
CA SER A 110 34.58 -13.50 -73.60
C SER A 110 34.32 -13.28 -75.09
N SER A 111 35.11 -12.41 -75.73
CA SER A 111 35.08 -12.21 -77.19
C SER A 111 35.49 -13.47 -77.98
N SER A 112 36.06 -14.48 -77.32
CA SER A 112 36.31 -15.82 -77.86
C SER A 112 36.60 -16.80 -76.72
N GLY A 113 36.35 -18.09 -76.91
CA GLY A 113 36.63 -19.11 -75.89
C GLY A 113 38.08 -19.05 -75.38
N THR A 114 38.26 -18.97 -74.05
CA THR A 114 39.58 -18.77 -73.43
C THR A 114 40.39 -20.05 -73.23
N GLY A 115 39.77 -21.22 -73.43
CA GLY A 115 40.42 -22.54 -73.34
C GLY A 115 40.62 -23.04 -71.90
N GLY A 116 40.98 -24.32 -71.78
CA GLY A 116 41.13 -25.04 -70.52
C GLY A 116 42.36 -24.67 -69.67
N GLY A 117 43.14 -23.66 -70.07
CA GLY A 117 44.21 -23.08 -69.24
C GLY A 117 43.78 -21.84 -68.45
N THR A 118 42.49 -21.50 -68.48
CA THR A 118 41.95 -20.32 -67.79
C THR A 118 41.87 -20.54 -66.28
N VAL A 119 42.24 -19.51 -65.52
CA VAL A 119 42.04 -19.46 -64.07
C VAL A 119 41.28 -18.17 -63.72
N ILE A 120 40.21 -18.32 -62.95
CA ILE A 120 39.39 -17.22 -62.42
C ILE A 120 39.60 -17.20 -60.91
N THR A 121 40.25 -16.17 -60.39
CA THR A 121 40.58 -16.02 -58.96
C THR A 121 39.77 -14.90 -58.34
N GLY A 122 39.15 -15.19 -57.18
CA GLY A 122 38.52 -14.20 -56.32
C GLY A 122 39.39 -13.95 -55.08
N ASN A 123 39.63 -12.70 -54.74
CA ASN A 123 40.37 -12.25 -53.56
C ASN A 123 39.52 -11.26 -52.77
N VAL A 124 39.46 -11.44 -51.45
CA VAL A 124 38.87 -10.44 -50.53
C VAL A 124 39.97 -9.87 -49.66
N ASN A 125 40.09 -8.55 -49.67
CA ASN A 125 41.02 -7.81 -48.83
C ASN A 125 40.25 -6.77 -48.00
N LYS A 126 40.68 -6.51 -46.78
CA LYS A 126 40.32 -5.30 -46.03
C LYS A 126 41.31 -4.20 -46.38
N ILE A 127 40.83 -2.98 -46.59
CA ILE A 127 41.65 -1.77 -46.64
C ILE A 127 41.25 -0.89 -45.47
N THR A 128 42.21 -0.64 -44.57
CA THR A 128 42.00 0.17 -43.36
C THR A 128 41.70 1.62 -43.72
N SER A 129 41.23 2.42 -42.75
CA SER A 129 41.07 3.88 -42.92
C SER A 129 42.38 4.59 -43.30
N ALA A 130 43.52 4.06 -42.87
CA ALA A 130 44.86 4.52 -43.23
C ALA A 130 45.37 4.00 -44.60
N GLY A 131 44.57 3.21 -45.34
CA GLY A 131 44.93 2.68 -46.65
C GLY A 131 45.76 1.39 -46.66
N THR A 132 46.06 0.80 -45.49
CA THR A 132 46.78 -0.48 -45.40
C THR A 132 45.91 -1.62 -45.91
N VAL A 133 46.45 -2.46 -46.80
CA VAL A 133 45.74 -3.63 -47.35
C VAL A 133 46.06 -4.88 -46.54
N VAL A 134 45.03 -5.63 -46.15
CA VAL A 134 45.12 -6.90 -45.40
C VAL A 134 44.31 -7.96 -46.14
N ALA A 135 44.96 -9.05 -46.56
CA ALA A 135 44.28 -10.17 -47.21
C ALA A 135 43.40 -10.95 -46.21
N LEU A 136 42.17 -11.28 -46.61
CA LEU A 136 41.21 -12.02 -45.79
C LEU A 136 40.88 -13.41 -46.38
N ALA A 137 40.73 -13.49 -47.69
CA ALA A 137 40.28 -14.70 -48.38
C ALA A 137 40.80 -14.76 -49.81
N VAL A 138 41.06 -15.97 -50.31
CA VAL A 138 41.39 -16.22 -51.71
C VAL A 138 40.83 -17.58 -52.14
N GLY A 139 40.46 -17.71 -53.41
CA GLY A 139 39.97 -18.95 -54.01
C GLY A 139 39.94 -18.82 -55.53
N SER A 140 39.99 -19.94 -56.24
CA SER A 140 40.04 -19.92 -57.71
C SER A 140 39.31 -21.10 -58.34
N LEU A 141 38.74 -20.85 -59.52
CA LEU A 141 38.34 -21.87 -60.48
C LEU A 141 39.48 -22.04 -61.48
N SER A 142 40.09 -23.22 -61.51
CA SER A 142 41.15 -23.58 -62.46
C SER A 142 40.60 -24.51 -63.54
N GLY A 143 41.06 -24.32 -64.79
CA GLY A 143 40.67 -25.16 -65.92
C GLY A 143 39.30 -24.83 -66.55
N THR A 144 38.60 -23.82 -66.03
CA THR A 144 37.26 -23.44 -66.47
C THR A 144 37.34 -22.37 -67.55
N SER A 145 37.02 -22.71 -68.80
CA SER A 145 37.00 -21.76 -69.92
C SER A 145 35.84 -20.76 -69.81
N ILE A 146 36.09 -19.51 -70.18
CA ILE A 146 35.06 -18.48 -70.32
C ILE A 146 34.49 -18.55 -71.74
N SER A 147 33.17 -18.73 -71.83
CA SER A 147 32.43 -18.90 -73.07
C SER A 147 32.22 -17.57 -73.82
N THR A 148 31.87 -17.66 -75.10
CA THR A 148 31.25 -16.57 -75.88
C THR A 148 29.77 -16.37 -75.57
N THR A 149 29.18 -17.21 -74.71
CA THR A 149 27.84 -17.06 -74.15
C THR A 149 27.91 -16.64 -72.69
N LEU A 150 27.06 -15.72 -72.27
CA LEU A 150 27.00 -15.25 -70.88
C LEU A 150 26.74 -16.44 -69.93
N THR A 151 27.65 -16.66 -68.99
CA THR A 151 27.62 -17.80 -68.08
C THR A 151 27.98 -17.35 -66.66
N ALA A 152 27.36 -17.97 -65.64
CA ALA A 152 27.68 -17.72 -64.24
C ALA A 152 28.82 -18.64 -63.77
N TYR A 153 29.81 -18.05 -63.09
CA TYR A 153 30.96 -18.72 -62.52
C TYR A 153 30.97 -18.50 -61.01
N THR A 154 30.97 -19.57 -60.22
CA THR A 154 30.87 -19.52 -58.76
C THR A 154 32.20 -19.91 -58.11
N ILE A 155 32.83 -18.98 -57.39
CA ILE A 155 34.09 -19.22 -56.68
C ILE A 155 33.80 -19.25 -55.18
N SER A 156 34.03 -20.39 -54.53
CA SER A 156 33.96 -20.51 -53.07
C SER A 156 35.35 -20.32 -52.46
N LEU A 157 35.45 -19.42 -51.49
CA LEU A 157 36.69 -19.09 -50.79
C LEU A 157 36.61 -19.60 -49.35
N THR A 158 37.66 -20.25 -48.90
CA THR A 158 37.89 -20.50 -47.48
C THR A 158 38.43 -19.22 -46.83
N SER A 159 37.86 -18.81 -45.71
CA SER A 159 38.36 -17.68 -44.93
C SER A 159 38.30 -17.97 -43.44
N SER A 160 39.31 -17.47 -42.73
CA SER A 160 39.29 -17.43 -41.26
C SER A 160 38.33 -16.33 -40.76
N SER A 161 38.10 -16.27 -39.44
CA SER A 161 37.39 -15.14 -38.85
C SER A 161 38.31 -13.93 -38.74
N TYR A 162 37.89 -12.77 -39.23
CA TYR A 162 38.67 -11.53 -39.19
C TYR A 162 37.85 -10.38 -38.61
N GLN A 163 38.50 -9.55 -37.80
CA GLN A 163 37.93 -8.27 -37.36
C GLN A 163 38.04 -7.23 -38.48
N ILE A 164 36.92 -6.60 -38.80
CA ILE A 164 36.82 -5.46 -39.70
C ILE A 164 36.41 -4.25 -38.85
N GLU A 165 37.30 -3.27 -38.76
CA GLU A 165 37.08 -2.03 -38.03
C GLU A 165 36.17 -1.06 -38.78
N GLN A 166 35.48 -0.20 -38.01
CA GLN A 166 34.77 0.96 -38.51
C GLN A 166 35.69 1.81 -39.42
N GLY A 167 35.16 2.26 -40.56
CA GLY A 167 35.89 3.04 -41.56
C GLY A 167 36.74 2.20 -42.53
N ALA A 168 36.89 0.89 -42.33
CA ALA A 168 37.51 0.03 -43.33
C ALA A 168 36.59 -0.20 -44.54
N ILE A 169 37.18 -0.53 -45.69
CA ILE A 169 36.48 -0.99 -46.88
C ILE A 169 36.93 -2.41 -47.25
N LEU A 170 36.03 -3.21 -47.81
CA LEU A 170 36.36 -4.48 -48.45
C LEU A 170 36.70 -4.24 -49.92
N ASN A 171 37.77 -4.84 -50.42
CA ASN A 171 38.07 -4.93 -51.85
C ASN A 171 37.81 -6.36 -52.32
N PHE A 172 36.81 -6.50 -53.19
CA PHE A 172 36.50 -7.70 -53.94
C PHE A 172 37.27 -7.65 -55.27
N GLN A 173 38.47 -8.23 -55.25
CA GLN A 173 39.33 -8.31 -56.42
C GLN A 173 39.04 -9.59 -57.21
N ILE A 174 38.93 -9.44 -58.53
CA ILE A 174 38.74 -10.54 -59.48
C ILE A 174 39.93 -10.50 -60.44
N THR A 175 40.63 -11.62 -60.56
CA THR A 175 41.80 -11.76 -61.43
C THR A 175 41.59 -12.94 -62.37
N ILE A 176 41.64 -12.69 -63.67
CA ILE A 176 41.48 -13.71 -64.71
C ILE A 176 42.76 -13.82 -65.52
N THR A 177 43.36 -15.01 -65.53
CA THR A 177 44.50 -15.36 -66.39
C THR A 177 44.07 -16.36 -67.46
N ILE A 178 44.62 -16.23 -68.66
CA ILE A 178 44.41 -17.16 -69.78
C ILE A 178 45.75 -17.59 -70.35
N THR A 179 45.78 -18.77 -70.96
CA THR A 179 46.94 -19.30 -71.68
C THR A 179 46.92 -18.92 -73.16
N GLY A 180 48.09 -18.70 -73.74
CA GLY A 180 48.26 -18.42 -75.17
C GLY A 180 48.42 -16.92 -75.50
N THR A 181 48.82 -16.65 -76.74
CA THR A 181 49.24 -15.33 -77.22
C THR A 181 48.11 -14.46 -77.80
N THR A 182 46.92 -15.01 -78.00
CA THR A 182 45.77 -14.26 -78.53
C THR A 182 45.05 -13.51 -77.42
N THR A 183 45.01 -12.18 -77.52
CA THR A 183 44.21 -11.33 -76.63
C THR A 183 42.72 -11.66 -76.73
N ARG A 184 42.06 -11.78 -75.58
CA ARG A 184 40.60 -11.91 -75.44
C ARG A 184 40.06 -10.73 -74.66
N THR A 185 38.92 -10.18 -75.08
CA THR A 185 38.21 -9.16 -74.31
C THR A 185 37.19 -9.89 -73.44
N ILE A 186 37.37 -9.85 -72.13
CA ILE A 186 36.49 -10.47 -71.14
C ILE A 186 35.66 -9.36 -70.50
N SER A 187 34.35 -9.55 -70.45
CA SER A 187 33.40 -8.61 -69.82
C SER A 187 32.74 -9.27 -68.62
N LEU A 188 32.77 -8.56 -67.48
CA LEU A 188 32.00 -8.88 -66.28
C LEU A 188 30.70 -8.07 -66.30
N LEU A 189 29.56 -8.75 -66.12
CA LEU A 189 28.21 -8.16 -66.22
C LEU A 189 27.53 -8.11 -64.84
N TYR A 190 26.90 -6.99 -64.49
CA TYR A 190 26.18 -6.74 -63.22
C TYR A 190 25.07 -5.66 -63.36
N ASP A 191 24.30 -5.39 -62.30
CA ASP A 191 23.07 -4.55 -62.35
C ASP A 191 21.94 -5.09 -63.26
N GLY A 192 22.06 -6.32 -63.80
CA GLY A 192 21.00 -6.99 -64.56
C GLY A 192 20.22 -8.02 -63.74
N ALA A 193 18.89 -8.01 -63.83
CA ALA A 193 18.01 -8.89 -63.06
C ALA A 193 18.28 -10.40 -63.25
N GLY A 194 18.77 -10.81 -64.43
CA GLY A 194 19.16 -12.20 -64.72
C GLY A 194 20.64 -12.52 -64.51
N TRP A 195 21.45 -11.52 -64.12
CA TRP A 195 22.91 -11.64 -64.03
C TRP A 195 23.54 -10.73 -62.96
N PRO A 196 23.09 -10.77 -61.70
CA PRO A 196 23.63 -9.94 -60.64
C PRO A 196 24.98 -10.48 -60.15
N SER A 197 26.10 -10.07 -60.77
CA SER A 197 27.41 -10.43 -60.22
C SER A 197 27.59 -9.83 -58.83
N GLN A 198 28.02 -10.66 -57.88
CA GLN A 198 28.00 -10.35 -56.45
C GLN A 198 29.05 -11.16 -55.67
N VAL A 199 29.36 -10.71 -54.46
CA VAL A 199 30.04 -11.51 -53.44
C VAL A 199 29.13 -11.71 -52.24
N VAL A 200 28.82 -12.95 -51.91
CA VAL A 200 28.13 -13.31 -50.66
C VAL A 200 29.18 -13.52 -49.58
N ALA A 201 29.12 -12.72 -48.52
CA ALA A 201 29.99 -12.81 -47.34
C ALA A 201 29.15 -13.03 -46.08
N THR A 202 29.74 -13.63 -45.05
CA THR A 202 29.05 -13.93 -43.79
C THR A 202 29.67 -13.14 -42.63
N PHE A 203 28.85 -12.70 -41.68
CA PHE A 203 29.30 -11.97 -40.50
C PHE A 203 28.76 -12.62 -39.23
N GLN A 204 29.46 -12.50 -38.09
CA GLN A 204 28.94 -13.03 -36.82
C GLN A 204 27.70 -12.26 -36.34
N GLN A 205 27.81 -10.92 -36.32
CA GLN A 205 26.71 -10.01 -36.03
C GLN A 205 27.04 -8.62 -36.59
N ARG A 206 26.36 -8.22 -37.68
CA ARG A 206 26.38 -6.87 -38.25
C ARG A 206 25.14 -6.07 -37.91
N ILE A 207 23.94 -6.66 -38.01
CA ILE A 207 22.65 -6.02 -37.75
C ILE A 207 22.09 -6.43 -36.38
N GLY A 208 21.48 -5.48 -35.67
CA GLY A 208 20.83 -5.73 -34.39
C GLY A 208 19.89 -4.62 -33.94
N ILE A 209 19.14 -4.87 -32.87
CA ILE A 209 18.23 -3.89 -32.26
C ILE A 209 18.70 -3.62 -30.83
N ASN A 210 19.05 -2.36 -30.56
CA ASN A 210 19.42 -1.89 -29.22
C ASN A 210 18.20 -1.84 -28.30
N PHE A 211 17.08 -1.31 -28.78
CA PHE A 211 15.81 -1.31 -28.06
C PHE A 211 14.62 -1.21 -29.02
N TYR A 212 13.47 -1.72 -28.56
CA TYR A 212 12.16 -1.41 -29.11
C TYR A 212 11.23 -1.06 -27.95
N SER A 213 10.69 0.16 -27.92
CA SER A 213 9.97 0.68 -26.74
C SER A 213 8.91 1.72 -27.11
N SER A 214 7.97 1.93 -26.19
CA SER A 214 6.88 2.89 -26.30
C SER A 214 7.19 4.16 -25.49
N PHE A 215 6.84 5.31 -26.07
CA PHE A 215 7.10 6.64 -25.53
C PHE A 215 5.83 7.50 -25.59
N ASN A 216 5.67 8.43 -24.67
CA ASN A 216 4.57 9.41 -24.69
C ASN A 216 4.89 10.61 -25.60
N GLN A 217 3.95 11.57 -25.70
CA GLN A 217 4.11 12.80 -26.48
C GLN A 217 5.34 13.66 -26.10
N THR A 218 5.87 13.53 -24.87
CA THR A 218 7.04 14.30 -24.41
C THR A 218 8.37 13.56 -24.66
N GLY A 219 8.32 12.36 -25.26
CA GLY A 219 9.50 11.52 -25.47
C GLY A 219 9.97 10.78 -24.23
N LEU A 220 9.15 10.71 -23.16
CA LEU A 220 9.43 9.86 -22.00
C LEU A 220 9.02 8.42 -22.31
N GLN A 221 9.89 7.46 -22.03
CA GLN A 221 9.60 6.03 -22.18
C GLN A 221 8.57 5.60 -21.13
N THR A 222 7.49 4.93 -21.55
CA THR A 222 6.44 4.44 -20.64
C THR A 222 5.71 3.27 -21.27
N ASN A 223 5.32 2.30 -20.45
CA ASN A 223 4.43 1.21 -20.81
C ASN A 223 2.96 1.47 -20.39
N PHE A 224 2.64 2.67 -19.89
CA PHE A 224 1.31 3.08 -19.46
C PHE A 224 0.88 4.40 -20.10
N PHE A 225 -0.37 4.41 -20.59
CA PHE A 225 -1.00 5.50 -21.33
C PHE A 225 -2.43 5.70 -20.83
N SER A 226 -2.76 6.88 -20.30
CA SER A 226 -4.11 7.14 -19.77
C SER A 226 -5.06 7.62 -20.87
N ARG A 227 -6.30 7.11 -20.88
CA ARG A 227 -7.42 7.65 -21.70
C ARG A 227 -7.92 9.00 -21.19
N ASN A 228 -7.63 9.35 -19.93
CA ASN A 228 -7.99 10.63 -19.31
C ASN A 228 -7.02 11.77 -19.68
N TRP A 229 -5.88 11.48 -20.33
CA TRP A 229 -4.98 12.51 -20.84
C TRP A 229 -5.65 13.38 -21.92
N THR A 230 -5.12 14.59 -22.11
CA THR A 230 -5.60 15.57 -23.11
C THR A 230 -5.46 15.02 -24.54
N GLY A 231 -6.14 15.65 -25.50
CA GLY A 231 -6.07 15.27 -26.92
C GLY A 231 -4.64 15.04 -27.44
N PRO A 232 -3.70 16.00 -27.26
CA PRO A 232 -2.29 15.80 -27.60
C PRO A 232 -1.61 14.69 -26.79
N GLY A 233 -1.94 14.57 -25.50
CA GLY A 233 -1.39 13.56 -24.60
C GLY A 233 -1.69 12.11 -25.02
N ARG A 234 -2.79 11.87 -25.74
CA ARG A 234 -3.21 10.54 -26.17
C ARG A 234 -2.46 10.06 -27.42
N GLN A 235 -1.15 9.94 -27.28
CA GLN A 235 -0.23 9.45 -28.31
C GLN A 235 0.74 8.42 -27.72
N VAL A 236 0.91 7.32 -28.44
CA VAL A 236 1.97 6.32 -28.27
C VAL A 236 2.94 6.46 -29.43
N THR A 237 4.20 6.75 -29.13
CA THR A 237 5.29 6.69 -30.11
C THR A 237 6.00 5.36 -29.93
N LEU A 238 5.83 4.44 -30.88
CA LEU A 238 6.60 3.19 -30.95
C LEU A 238 7.95 3.52 -31.60
N ARG A 239 9.06 3.24 -30.91
CA ARG A 239 10.40 3.64 -31.35
C ARG A 239 11.38 2.48 -31.23
N ALA A 240 12.14 2.25 -32.30
CA ALA A 240 13.20 1.25 -32.37
C ALA A 240 14.55 1.92 -32.62
N SER A 241 15.59 1.50 -31.89
CA SER A 241 16.98 1.79 -32.27
C SER A 241 17.61 0.56 -32.88
N VAL A 242 18.06 0.69 -34.12
CA VAL A 242 18.66 -0.36 -34.93
C VAL A 242 20.10 0.02 -35.21
N PHE A 243 21.00 -0.97 -35.18
CA PHE A 243 22.37 -0.81 -35.69
C PHE A 243 22.63 -1.75 -36.86
N ASP A 244 23.49 -1.32 -37.78
CA ASP A 244 24.10 -2.16 -38.80
C ASP A 244 25.57 -1.75 -39.04
N ALA A 245 26.49 -2.71 -38.96
CA ALA A 245 27.91 -2.50 -39.21
C ALA A 245 28.24 -2.18 -40.68
N LEU A 246 27.40 -2.56 -41.64
CA LEU A 246 27.50 -2.09 -43.03
C LEU A 246 27.03 -0.63 -43.16
N GLY A 247 26.09 -0.23 -42.30
CA GLY A 247 25.50 1.11 -42.23
C GLY A 247 24.02 1.12 -42.57
N LEU A 248 23.27 2.09 -42.05
CA LEU A 248 21.81 2.10 -42.13
C LEU A 248 21.20 2.17 -43.55
N TYR A 249 21.99 2.32 -44.61
CA TYR A 249 21.49 2.18 -45.99
C TYR A 249 21.08 0.71 -46.28
N ASP A 250 21.62 -0.25 -45.53
CA ASP A 250 21.23 -1.66 -45.64
C ASP A 250 19.83 -1.95 -45.07
N ILE A 251 19.30 -1.06 -44.21
CA ILE A 251 17.96 -1.24 -43.62
C ILE A 251 16.86 -0.89 -44.65
N ALA A 252 16.43 -1.90 -45.40
CA ALA A 252 15.36 -1.80 -46.40
C ALA A 252 14.02 -1.35 -45.80
N SER A 253 13.65 -1.83 -44.62
CA SER A 253 12.41 -1.41 -43.95
C SER A 253 12.38 -1.66 -42.45
N ALA A 254 11.61 -0.83 -41.73
CA ALA A 254 11.13 -1.11 -40.38
C ALA A 254 9.61 -0.96 -40.37
N ARG A 255 8.88 -2.03 -40.03
CA ARG A 255 7.40 -2.06 -40.05
C ARG A 255 6.87 -2.66 -38.76
N SER A 256 5.72 -2.18 -38.29
CA SER A 256 5.09 -2.63 -37.04
C SER A 256 3.67 -3.10 -37.27
N ASN A 257 3.30 -4.16 -36.57
CA ASN A 257 1.91 -4.55 -36.34
C ASN A 257 1.57 -4.26 -34.88
N LEU A 258 0.44 -3.60 -34.62
CA LEU A 258 -0.07 -3.31 -33.28
C LEU A 258 -1.43 -3.97 -33.14
N THR A 259 -1.65 -4.75 -32.09
CA THR A 259 -2.93 -5.41 -31.79
C THR A 259 -3.54 -4.88 -30.51
N SER A 260 -4.87 -4.78 -30.49
CA SER A 260 -5.67 -4.37 -29.35
C SER A 260 -5.78 -5.48 -28.30
N PRO A 261 -6.32 -5.18 -27.09
CA PRO A 261 -6.64 -6.20 -26.09
C PRO A 261 -7.62 -7.27 -26.57
N SER A 262 -8.45 -6.96 -27.58
CA SER A 262 -9.37 -7.90 -28.24
C SER A 262 -8.71 -8.72 -29.38
N GLY A 263 -7.40 -8.60 -29.58
CA GLY A 263 -6.66 -9.24 -30.69
C GLY A 263 -6.87 -8.58 -32.05
N SER A 264 -7.63 -7.48 -32.13
CA SER A 264 -7.93 -6.79 -33.39
C SER A 264 -6.73 -5.96 -33.86
N PRO A 265 -6.42 -5.91 -35.17
CA PRO A 265 -5.33 -5.08 -35.68
C PRO A 265 -5.66 -3.59 -35.55
N VAL A 266 -4.69 -2.83 -35.06
CA VAL A 266 -4.73 -1.37 -34.85
C VAL A 266 -3.76 -0.68 -35.81
N LEU A 267 -2.58 -1.27 -36.00
CA LEU A 267 -1.65 -0.99 -37.07
C LEU A 267 -1.34 -2.30 -37.78
N SER A 268 -1.41 -2.31 -39.10
CA SER A 268 -1.11 -3.47 -39.94
C SER A 268 0.05 -3.12 -40.88
N ASN A 269 1.14 -3.89 -40.80
CA ASN A 269 2.36 -3.73 -41.61
C ASN A 269 2.84 -2.27 -41.76
N SER A 270 2.66 -1.46 -40.72
CA SER A 270 2.73 0.00 -40.84
C SER A 270 4.18 0.48 -40.75
N PRO A 271 4.66 1.32 -41.70
CA PRO A 271 6.06 1.71 -41.77
C PRO A 271 6.44 2.69 -40.67
N LEU A 272 7.59 2.45 -40.02
CA LEU A 272 8.24 3.44 -39.17
C LEU A 272 9.10 4.36 -40.03
N THR A 273 9.10 5.65 -39.72
CA THR A 273 9.99 6.63 -40.35
C THR A 273 11.31 6.70 -39.60
N ARG A 274 12.43 6.89 -40.32
CA ARG A 274 13.74 7.11 -39.71
C ARG A 274 13.77 8.55 -39.17
N VAL A 275 13.86 8.70 -37.86
CA VAL A 275 13.89 9.99 -37.16
C VAL A 275 15.31 10.41 -36.72
N GLN A 276 16.27 9.48 -36.76
CA GLN A 276 17.68 9.76 -36.45
C GLN A 276 18.59 8.83 -37.26
N GLY A 277 19.72 9.38 -37.71
CA GLY A 277 20.75 8.65 -38.48
C GLY A 277 20.53 8.73 -40.00
N THR A 278 21.64 8.75 -40.73
CA THR A 278 21.72 8.70 -42.20
C THR A 278 22.11 7.30 -42.66
N GLY A 279 22.10 7.02 -43.97
CA GLY A 279 22.52 5.71 -44.51
C GLY A 279 23.97 5.31 -44.18
N GLN A 280 24.82 6.25 -43.74
CA GLN A 280 26.24 6.02 -43.44
C GLN A 280 26.50 5.75 -41.95
N ASN A 281 25.51 5.93 -41.07
CA ASN A 281 25.71 5.76 -39.63
C ASN A 281 25.64 4.29 -39.21
N TYR A 282 26.27 3.96 -38.07
CA TYR A 282 26.16 2.64 -37.44
C TYR A 282 24.78 2.40 -36.85
N THR A 283 24.27 3.38 -36.12
CA THR A 283 23.01 3.31 -35.37
C THR A 283 22.05 4.38 -35.85
N GLY A 284 20.77 4.04 -35.91
CA GLY A 284 19.68 4.98 -36.16
C GLY A 284 18.44 4.67 -35.35
N THR A 285 17.48 5.58 -35.44
CA THR A 285 16.23 5.51 -34.70
C THR A 285 15.06 5.61 -35.67
N TRP A 286 14.13 4.68 -35.57
CA TRP A 286 12.88 4.61 -36.32
C TRP A 286 11.70 4.80 -35.38
N ALA A 287 10.66 5.52 -35.82
CA ALA A 287 9.46 5.74 -35.02
C ALA A 287 8.17 5.69 -35.84
N ILE A 288 7.08 5.31 -35.18
CA ILE A 288 5.71 5.53 -35.66
C ILE A 288 4.84 6.02 -34.51
N ASN A 289 4.01 7.03 -34.79
CA ASN A 289 3.08 7.58 -33.82
C ASN A 289 1.70 6.96 -34.04
N TRP A 290 1.10 6.45 -32.97
CA TRP A 290 -0.31 6.04 -32.92
C TRP A 290 -1.06 6.92 -31.92
N THR A 291 -2.13 7.57 -32.38
CA THR A 291 -3.01 8.38 -31.54
C THR A 291 -4.24 7.57 -31.13
N TYR A 292 -4.68 7.76 -29.88
CA TYR A 292 -5.83 7.06 -29.33
C TYR A 292 -6.88 8.03 -28.77
N THR A 293 -8.09 7.54 -28.56
CA THR A 293 -9.25 8.35 -28.15
C THR A 293 -9.71 7.98 -26.74
N THR A 294 -10.63 8.76 -26.18
CA THR A 294 -11.33 8.42 -24.93
C THR A 294 -12.15 7.13 -25.02
N ASN A 295 -12.41 6.64 -26.24
CA ASN A 295 -13.25 5.47 -26.50
C ASN A 295 -12.41 4.23 -26.91
N THR A 296 -11.09 4.38 -27.08
CA THR A 296 -10.16 3.27 -27.39
C THR A 296 -10.21 2.21 -26.28
N LEU A 297 -10.33 0.93 -26.64
CA LEU A 297 -10.49 -0.18 -25.68
C LEU A 297 -9.39 -0.20 -24.61
N SER A 298 -9.75 -0.30 -23.33
CA SER A 298 -8.77 -0.38 -22.26
C SER A 298 -8.17 -1.78 -22.11
N GLY A 299 -6.86 -1.86 -21.88
CA GLY A 299 -6.13 -3.10 -21.65
C GLY A 299 -4.70 -3.08 -22.21
N SER A 300 -4.12 -4.28 -22.36
CA SER A 300 -2.78 -4.48 -22.92
C SER A 300 -2.80 -4.51 -24.46
N TYR A 301 -2.03 -3.62 -25.08
CA TYR A 301 -1.74 -3.58 -26.50
C TYR A 301 -0.38 -4.24 -26.76
N SER A 302 -0.31 -5.12 -27.76
CA SER A 302 0.92 -5.82 -28.14
C SER A 302 1.40 -5.34 -29.50
N SER A 303 2.70 -5.10 -29.64
CA SER A 303 3.30 -4.64 -30.89
C SER A 303 4.43 -5.55 -31.31
N LYS A 304 4.40 -6.01 -32.57
CA LYS A 304 5.47 -6.80 -33.21
C LYS A 304 6.13 -5.96 -34.30
N LEU A 305 7.41 -5.66 -34.11
CA LEU A 305 8.24 -5.03 -35.12
C LEU A 305 8.76 -6.08 -36.11
N ALA A 306 9.09 -5.64 -37.31
CA ALA A 306 9.94 -6.33 -38.27
C ALA A 306 10.90 -5.29 -38.87
N VAL A 307 12.18 -5.42 -38.58
CA VAL A 307 13.26 -4.66 -39.23
C VAL A 307 13.92 -5.61 -40.22
N THR A 308 13.82 -5.30 -41.50
CA THR A 308 14.38 -6.14 -42.58
C THR A 308 15.41 -5.35 -43.36
N ASP A 309 16.55 -5.97 -43.62
CA ASP A 309 17.64 -5.41 -44.44
C ASP A 309 17.45 -5.68 -45.95
N ASN A 310 18.39 -5.24 -46.79
CA ASN A 310 18.35 -5.49 -48.24
C ASN A 310 18.57 -6.97 -48.60
N ASN A 311 19.07 -7.78 -47.66
CA ASN A 311 19.37 -9.20 -47.84
C ASN A 311 18.24 -10.12 -47.33
N GLY A 312 17.17 -9.57 -46.78
CA GLY A 312 16.01 -10.29 -46.24
C GLY A 312 16.15 -10.79 -44.79
N ILE A 313 17.25 -10.47 -44.09
CA ILE A 313 17.38 -10.75 -42.65
C ILE A 313 16.37 -9.89 -41.90
N SER A 314 15.47 -10.52 -41.14
CA SER A 314 14.39 -9.81 -40.43
C SER A 314 14.45 -10.01 -38.91
N LEU A 315 14.67 -8.93 -38.17
CA LEU A 315 14.67 -8.89 -36.72
C LEU A 315 13.26 -8.53 -36.21
N THR A 316 12.66 -9.37 -35.37
CA THR A 316 11.22 -9.30 -35.06
C THR A 316 10.87 -9.22 -33.56
N PRO A 317 11.38 -8.23 -32.80
CA PRO A 317 11.07 -8.09 -31.39
C PRO A 317 9.60 -7.69 -31.15
N THR A 318 9.11 -8.03 -29.95
CA THR A 318 7.79 -7.63 -29.46
C THR A 318 7.91 -6.69 -28.27
N LEU A 319 6.89 -5.86 -28.07
CA LEU A 319 6.67 -5.09 -26.84
C LEU A 319 5.19 -5.10 -26.46
N THR A 320 4.89 -4.78 -25.21
CA THR A 320 3.52 -4.63 -24.70
C THR A 320 3.42 -3.35 -23.86
N PHE A 321 2.32 -2.62 -24.01
CA PHE A 321 1.99 -1.45 -23.18
C PHE A 321 0.49 -1.43 -22.88
N LYS A 322 0.06 -0.63 -21.90
CA LYS A 322 -1.33 -0.53 -21.46
C LYS A 322 -1.92 0.83 -21.82
N VAL A 323 -3.12 0.82 -22.38
CA VAL A 323 -3.99 2.01 -22.52
C VAL A 323 -5.18 1.79 -21.60
N ILE A 324 -5.43 2.65 -20.61
CA ILE A 324 -6.47 2.42 -19.57
C ILE A 324 -7.10 3.77 -19.17
N ALA A 325 -8.40 3.81 -18.82
CA ALA A 325 -8.96 4.96 -18.09
C ALA A 325 -8.97 4.70 -16.59
N SER A 326 -8.69 5.76 -15.85
CA SER A 326 -8.68 5.82 -14.39
C SER A 326 -9.77 6.77 -13.91
N TRP A 327 -10.58 6.35 -12.96
CA TRP A 327 -11.69 7.13 -12.42
C TRP A 327 -11.59 7.26 -10.90
N LEU A 328 -12.03 8.41 -10.38
CA LEU A 328 -12.19 8.65 -8.95
C LEU A 328 -13.61 8.27 -8.52
N LEU A 329 -13.73 7.60 -7.39
CA LEU A 329 -15.01 7.25 -6.79
C LEU A 329 -15.24 8.10 -5.54
N ASN A 330 -16.37 8.81 -5.48
CA ASN A 330 -16.86 9.42 -4.24
C ASN A 330 -18.19 8.77 -3.87
N LEU A 331 -18.31 8.28 -2.65
CA LEU A 331 -19.49 7.61 -2.13
C LEU A 331 -20.16 8.48 -1.06
N HIS A 332 -21.48 8.60 -1.14
CA HIS A 332 -22.29 9.24 -0.10
C HIS A 332 -23.15 8.18 0.57
N ALA A 333 -22.75 7.75 1.76
CA ALA A 333 -23.48 6.78 2.57
C ALA A 333 -24.79 7.41 3.08
N VAL A 334 -25.91 6.85 2.64
CA VAL A 334 -27.25 7.33 2.99
C VAL A 334 -28.14 6.18 3.43
N SER A 335 -29.16 6.46 4.25
CA SER A 335 -30.12 5.46 4.72
C SER A 335 -31.03 4.97 3.59
N LEU A 336 -31.73 3.85 3.80
CA LEU A 336 -32.72 3.31 2.87
C LEU A 336 -34.15 3.81 3.20
N ASP A 337 -34.24 4.90 3.98
CA ASP A 337 -35.51 5.54 4.31
C ASP A 337 -36.12 6.23 3.07
N PRO A 338 -37.45 6.45 3.03
CA PRO A 338 -38.11 7.20 1.95
C PRO A 338 -37.55 8.60 1.71
N THR A 339 -37.00 9.20 2.76
CA THR A 339 -36.19 10.43 2.73
C THR A 339 -34.78 10.09 3.25
N PRO A 340 -33.83 9.75 2.35
CA PRO A 340 -32.51 9.28 2.76
C PRO A 340 -31.74 10.33 3.58
N VAL A 341 -31.28 9.94 4.76
CA VAL A 341 -30.40 10.76 5.62
C VAL A 341 -28.96 10.27 5.56
N SER A 342 -27.99 11.15 5.81
CA SER A 342 -26.57 10.79 5.77
C SER A 342 -26.23 9.84 6.92
N VAL A 343 -25.51 8.74 6.63
CA VAL A 343 -25.11 7.75 7.63
C VAL A 343 -23.62 7.92 7.95
N PRO A 344 -23.25 8.57 9.06
CA PRO A 344 -21.87 8.65 9.53
C PRO A 344 -21.41 7.33 10.17
N GLY A 345 -20.10 7.08 10.16
CA GLY A 345 -19.50 5.92 10.83
C GLY A 345 -19.69 4.55 10.12
N ALA A 346 -20.22 4.53 8.89
CA ALA A 346 -20.28 3.34 8.06
C ALA A 346 -18.92 3.08 7.42
N SER A 347 -18.34 1.91 7.67
CA SER A 347 -17.09 1.45 7.04
C SER A 347 -17.40 0.91 5.65
N ILE A 348 -16.77 1.46 4.62
CA ILE A 348 -16.95 1.07 3.22
C ILE A 348 -15.63 0.49 2.72
N THR A 349 -15.67 -0.77 2.30
CA THR A 349 -14.53 -1.50 1.75
C THR A 349 -14.74 -1.73 0.25
N LEU A 350 -13.74 -1.38 -0.56
CA LEU A 350 -13.71 -1.67 -1.98
C LEU A 350 -12.77 -2.85 -2.24
N PHE A 351 -13.22 -3.82 -3.01
CA PHE A 351 -12.45 -4.99 -3.40
C PHE A 351 -12.21 -5.03 -4.91
N ASN A 352 -11.05 -5.52 -5.32
CA ASN A 352 -10.77 -6.00 -6.67
C ASN A 352 -10.60 -7.52 -6.60
N GLY A 353 -11.55 -8.28 -7.13
CA GLY A 353 -11.67 -9.71 -6.85
C GLY A 353 -11.83 -9.97 -5.34
N ALA A 354 -10.93 -10.77 -4.76
CA ALA A 354 -10.92 -11.06 -3.32
C ALA A 354 -10.09 -10.06 -2.48
N VAL A 355 -9.31 -9.18 -3.12
CA VAL A 355 -8.38 -8.27 -2.44
C VAL A 355 -9.08 -6.97 -2.09
N ALA A 356 -9.12 -6.59 -0.81
CA ALA A 356 -9.55 -5.26 -0.40
C ALA A 356 -8.49 -4.24 -0.83
N ILE A 357 -8.86 -3.31 -1.71
CA ILE A 357 -7.98 -2.24 -2.21
C ILE A 357 -8.23 -0.90 -1.51
N TYR A 358 -9.37 -0.76 -0.82
CA TYR A 358 -9.72 0.40 -0.01
C TYR A 358 -10.51 -0.02 1.22
N ASN A 359 -10.33 0.68 2.33
CA ASN A 359 -11.31 0.75 3.41
C ASN A 359 -11.35 2.19 3.93
N GLY A 360 -12.53 2.78 4.05
CA GLY A 360 -12.71 4.12 4.62
C GLY A 360 -14.00 4.20 5.42
N VAL A 361 -14.15 5.23 6.26
CA VAL A 361 -15.34 5.41 7.09
C VAL A 361 -16.05 6.70 6.75
N SER A 362 -17.39 6.67 6.66
CA SER A 362 -18.18 7.84 6.32
C SER A 362 -18.09 8.92 7.40
N ASN A 363 -17.79 10.14 6.96
CA ASN A 363 -17.69 11.30 7.84
C ASN A 363 -19.07 11.73 8.40
N SER A 364 -19.09 12.80 9.19
CA SER A 364 -20.32 13.38 9.78
C SER A 364 -21.42 13.74 8.76
N SER A 365 -21.06 13.93 7.49
CA SER A 365 -21.99 14.21 6.39
C SER A 365 -22.21 12.99 5.47
N GLY A 366 -21.83 11.79 5.90
CA GLY A 366 -22.02 10.54 5.16
C GLY A 366 -20.99 10.28 4.04
N TRP A 367 -20.00 11.16 3.84
CA TRP A 367 -19.10 11.05 2.68
C TRP A 367 -17.91 10.13 2.95
N VAL A 368 -17.58 9.32 1.93
CA VAL A 368 -16.38 8.50 1.80
C VAL A 368 -15.74 8.80 0.44
N ALA A 369 -14.48 9.19 0.46
CA ALA A 369 -13.70 9.44 -0.75
C ALA A 369 -12.41 8.62 -0.69
N PRO A 370 -12.27 7.53 -1.47
CA PRO A 370 -10.98 6.89 -1.76
C PRO A 370 -10.04 7.81 -2.56
N GLN A 371 -9.54 8.87 -1.91
CA GLN A 371 -8.86 10.01 -2.55
C GLN A 371 -7.53 9.66 -3.25
N ASN A 372 -6.96 8.48 -2.98
CA ASN A 372 -5.70 8.01 -3.56
C ASN A 372 -5.85 6.76 -4.46
N ILE A 373 -7.08 6.34 -4.77
CA ILE A 373 -7.33 5.10 -5.51
C ILE A 373 -8.00 5.42 -6.84
N MET A 374 -7.23 5.23 -7.91
CA MET A 374 -7.71 5.31 -9.28
C MET A 374 -8.29 3.98 -9.72
N LEU A 375 -9.59 3.93 -9.95
CA LEU A 375 -10.28 2.73 -10.42
C LEU A 375 -10.12 2.58 -11.93
N LEU A 376 -9.53 1.46 -12.34
CA LEU A 376 -9.27 1.12 -13.72
C LEU A 376 -10.56 0.62 -14.37
N ASP A 377 -10.88 1.17 -15.54
CA ASP A 377 -12.11 0.85 -16.29
C ASP A 377 -12.12 -0.53 -16.98
N ASN A 378 -10.99 -1.23 -16.97
CA ASN A 378 -10.87 -2.61 -17.42
C ASN A 378 -10.90 -3.63 -16.27
N ALA A 379 -11.30 -3.20 -15.06
CA ALA A 379 -11.42 -4.04 -13.88
C ALA A 379 -12.81 -3.90 -13.23
N THR A 380 -13.22 -4.94 -12.53
CA THR A 380 -14.51 -5.04 -11.84
C THR A 380 -14.29 -5.04 -10.34
N TYR A 381 -15.04 -4.22 -9.62
CA TYR A 381 -14.91 -4.04 -8.18
C TYR A 381 -16.14 -4.53 -7.43
N ASN A 382 -15.99 -4.78 -6.12
CA ASN A 382 -17.08 -5.04 -5.19
C ASN A 382 -17.05 -4.00 -4.07
N ILE A 383 -18.19 -3.39 -3.74
CA ILE A 383 -18.32 -2.42 -2.66
C ILE A 383 -19.11 -3.09 -1.54
N LYS A 384 -18.57 -3.10 -0.32
CA LYS A 384 -19.30 -3.52 0.88
C LYS A 384 -19.33 -2.39 1.89
N ALA A 385 -20.48 -2.16 2.50
CA ALA A 385 -20.62 -1.24 3.62
C ALA A 385 -21.02 -2.00 4.87
N TYR A 386 -20.38 -1.63 5.98
CA TYR A 386 -20.54 -2.22 7.30
C TYR A 386 -20.92 -1.14 8.31
N LEU A 387 -21.92 -1.42 9.14
CA LEU A 387 -22.24 -0.59 10.30
C LEU A 387 -22.25 -1.49 11.54
N GLN A 388 -21.47 -1.12 12.56
CA GLN A 388 -21.33 -1.90 13.80
C GLN A 388 -20.96 -3.39 13.59
N GLY A 389 -20.25 -3.70 12.49
CA GLY A 389 -19.84 -5.04 12.10
C GLY A 389 -20.83 -5.82 11.23
N ALA A 390 -22.08 -5.36 11.10
CA ALA A 390 -23.07 -5.95 10.20
C ALA A 390 -22.95 -5.38 8.78
N ILE A 391 -23.13 -6.21 7.75
CA ILE A 391 -23.18 -5.75 6.35
C ILE A 391 -24.51 -5.02 6.14
N VAL A 392 -24.43 -3.75 5.73
CA VAL A 392 -25.59 -2.88 5.43
C VAL A 392 -25.69 -2.50 3.96
N ASN A 393 -24.65 -2.74 3.15
CA ASN A 393 -24.76 -2.78 1.69
C ASN A 393 -23.70 -3.74 1.13
N GLN A 394 -24.02 -4.43 0.04
CA GLN A 394 -23.04 -5.09 -0.81
C GLN A 394 -23.48 -4.98 -2.27
N THR A 395 -22.60 -4.47 -3.14
CA THR A 395 -22.83 -4.54 -4.60
C THR A 395 -22.48 -5.93 -5.12
N ASN A 396 -23.01 -6.30 -6.28
CA ASN A 396 -22.57 -7.52 -6.99
C ASN A 396 -21.30 -7.24 -7.79
N SER A 397 -21.32 -6.15 -8.56
CA SER A 397 -20.25 -5.67 -9.43
C SER A 397 -20.36 -4.15 -9.54
N TYR A 398 -19.22 -3.46 -9.52
CA TYR A 398 -19.08 -2.04 -9.81
C TYR A 398 -18.02 -1.89 -10.90
N ASN A 399 -18.38 -1.28 -12.03
CA ASN A 399 -17.48 -1.01 -13.15
C ASN A 399 -17.39 0.52 -13.31
N PRO A 400 -16.21 1.12 -13.15
CA PRO A 400 -16.08 2.57 -13.15
C PRO A 400 -16.12 3.11 -14.59
N THR A 401 -17.10 3.96 -14.89
CA THR A 401 -17.33 4.52 -16.24
C THR A 401 -17.01 6.01 -16.33
N SER A 402 -17.01 6.72 -15.20
CA SER A 402 -16.67 8.14 -15.08
C SER A 402 -16.37 8.48 -13.61
N SER A 403 -15.67 9.59 -13.36
CA SER A 403 -15.47 10.07 -11.99
C SER A 403 -16.79 10.63 -11.45
N LEU A 404 -17.43 9.90 -10.53
CA LEU A 404 -18.77 10.18 -10.05
C LEU A 404 -18.84 10.25 -8.53
N THR A 405 -19.73 11.12 -8.06
CA THR A 405 -20.44 10.93 -6.79
C THR A 405 -21.52 9.89 -7.00
N THR A 406 -21.60 8.87 -6.14
CA THR A 406 -22.69 7.89 -6.15
C THR A 406 -23.25 7.70 -4.73
N PRO A 407 -24.57 7.84 -4.51
CA PRO A 407 -25.17 7.51 -3.22
C PRO A 407 -25.11 6.00 -3.00
N LEU A 408 -24.65 5.60 -1.82
CA LEU A 408 -24.61 4.21 -1.37
C LEU A 408 -25.71 4.02 -0.33
N TYR A 409 -26.85 3.51 -0.77
CA TYR A 409 -28.02 3.24 0.08
C TYR A 409 -27.75 2.05 1.01
N LEU A 410 -27.70 2.33 2.31
CA LEU A 410 -27.44 1.35 3.35
C LEU A 410 -28.75 0.89 3.96
N SER A 411 -28.88 -0.40 4.31
CA SER A 411 -30.02 -0.96 5.06
C SER A 411 -30.02 -0.51 6.54
N VAL A 412 -29.98 0.80 6.73
CA VAL A 412 -29.99 1.56 7.96
C VAL A 412 -31.22 2.44 7.91
N TYR A 413 -31.88 2.62 9.05
CA TYR A 413 -33.14 3.36 9.18
C TYR A 413 -33.05 4.31 10.36
N GLU A 414 -33.61 5.51 10.24
CA GLU A 414 -33.74 6.45 11.35
C GLU A 414 -34.93 6.09 12.25
N LEU A 415 -34.69 5.97 13.56
CA LEU A 415 -35.73 5.73 14.55
C LEU A 415 -35.65 6.73 15.71
N ASP A 416 -36.64 7.60 15.81
CA ASP A 416 -36.91 8.41 17.01
C ASP A 416 -37.60 7.56 18.09
N PHE A 417 -36.97 7.47 19.26
CA PHE A 417 -37.52 6.84 20.46
C PHE A 417 -38.29 7.81 21.37
N SER A 418 -38.08 9.13 21.24
CA SER A 418 -38.55 10.12 22.20
C SER A 418 -40.09 10.19 22.27
N THR A 419 -40.73 9.88 21.14
CA THR A 419 -42.19 9.85 20.95
C THR A 419 -42.82 8.47 21.17
N ARG A 420 -42.04 7.43 21.50
CA ARG A 420 -42.50 6.02 21.46
C ARG A 420 -42.93 5.45 22.81
N PHE A 421 -42.67 6.15 23.90
CA PHE A 421 -43.00 5.68 25.26
C PHE A 421 -44.19 6.44 25.84
N LEU A 422 -45.17 5.70 26.33
CA LEU A 422 -46.43 6.21 26.88
C LEU A 422 -46.60 5.78 28.33
N ASP A 423 -47.44 6.50 29.09
CA ASP A 423 -47.91 6.06 30.40
C ASP A 423 -48.80 4.81 30.31
N GLY A 424 -49.24 4.29 31.46
CA GLY A 424 -50.11 3.10 31.50
C GLY A 424 -51.49 3.31 30.85
N ASN A 425 -51.90 4.57 30.66
CA ASN A 425 -53.18 4.98 30.09
C ASN A 425 -53.06 5.32 28.58
N ALA A 426 -51.87 5.19 27.99
CA ALA A 426 -51.52 5.58 26.62
C ALA A 426 -51.34 7.09 26.36
N ASN A 427 -51.16 7.90 27.38
CA ASN A 427 -50.78 9.32 27.23
C ASN A 427 -49.27 9.47 26.98
N PRO A 428 -48.83 10.50 26.23
CA PRO A 428 -47.41 10.86 26.14
C PRO A 428 -46.81 11.17 27.52
N LEU A 429 -45.58 10.73 27.74
CA LEU A 429 -44.82 11.09 28.95
C LEU A 429 -44.35 12.56 28.87
N PRO A 430 -44.20 13.26 30.01
CA PRO A 430 -43.73 14.65 30.03
C PRO A 430 -42.26 14.82 29.57
N GLN A 431 -41.51 13.71 29.55
CA GLN A 431 -40.16 13.60 29.00
C GLN A 431 -39.89 12.12 28.64
N PRO A 432 -38.93 11.80 27.78
CA PRO A 432 -38.51 10.42 27.51
C PRO A 432 -37.95 9.71 28.77
N PRO A 433 -37.95 8.37 28.82
CA PRO A 433 -37.30 7.61 29.89
C PRO A 433 -35.80 7.91 30.02
N SER A 434 -35.21 7.69 31.21
CA SER A 434 -33.81 8.05 31.46
C SER A 434 -32.82 7.10 30.79
N SER A 435 -33.20 5.84 30.58
CA SER A 435 -32.44 4.89 29.75
C SER A 435 -33.30 3.72 29.29
N ILE A 436 -32.90 3.08 28.20
CA ILE A 436 -33.41 1.78 27.75
C ILE A 436 -32.25 0.81 27.57
N GLN A 437 -32.44 -0.47 27.88
CA GLN A 437 -31.46 -1.51 27.56
C GLN A 437 -31.84 -2.13 26.22
N LEU A 438 -31.04 -1.82 25.18
CA LEU A 438 -31.26 -2.25 23.81
C LEU A 438 -30.33 -3.41 23.49
N SER A 439 -30.90 -4.53 23.06
CA SER A 439 -30.18 -5.68 22.50
C SER A 439 -30.18 -5.57 20.97
N TYR A 440 -29.01 -5.76 20.38
CA TYR A 440 -28.75 -5.62 18.96
C TYR A 440 -28.89 -7.00 18.25
N PRO A 441 -29.13 -7.03 16.93
CA PRO A 441 -29.25 -8.27 16.16
C PRO A 441 -28.02 -9.20 16.21
N ASN A 442 -26.85 -8.67 16.58
CA ASN A 442 -25.59 -9.41 16.74
C ASN A 442 -25.44 -10.06 18.15
N GLY A 443 -26.42 -9.93 19.04
CA GLY A 443 -26.41 -10.47 20.40
C GLY A 443 -25.73 -9.58 21.45
N THR A 444 -25.14 -8.44 21.08
CA THR A 444 -24.64 -7.46 22.07
C THR A 444 -25.78 -6.63 22.65
N SER A 445 -25.57 -5.96 23.79
CA SER A 445 -26.53 -5.02 24.37
C SER A 445 -25.85 -3.73 24.85
N SER A 446 -26.61 -2.64 24.91
CA SER A 446 -26.16 -1.34 25.42
C SER A 446 -27.28 -0.59 26.14
N SER A 447 -26.89 0.32 27.04
CA SER A 447 -27.80 1.31 27.62
C SER A 447 -27.86 2.53 26.70
N LEU A 448 -29.06 2.83 26.17
CA LEU A 448 -29.31 3.97 25.28
C LEU A 448 -30.16 5.03 25.98
N ASN A 449 -29.94 6.31 25.66
CA ASN A 449 -30.83 7.40 26.05
C ASN A 449 -31.94 7.55 24.98
N PRO A 450 -33.23 7.33 25.27
CA PRO A 450 -34.30 7.40 24.27
C PRO A 450 -34.69 8.83 23.83
N ALA A 451 -33.97 9.88 24.24
CA ALA A 451 -34.34 11.27 23.98
C ALA A 451 -34.08 11.81 22.54
N GLY A 452 -33.97 10.94 21.52
CA GLY A 452 -33.81 11.38 20.13
C GLY A 452 -33.79 10.26 19.09
N SER A 453 -33.45 10.65 17.86
CA SER A 453 -33.27 9.77 16.69
C SER A 453 -31.97 8.97 16.72
N TYR A 454 -32.05 7.72 16.27
CA TYR A 454 -30.90 6.83 16.10
C TYR A 454 -30.92 6.15 14.75
N LEU A 455 -29.76 6.10 14.09
CA LEU A 455 -29.55 5.31 12.88
C LEU A 455 -29.24 3.85 13.26
N LEU A 456 -30.17 2.96 12.96
CA LEU A 456 -30.09 1.55 13.31
C LEU A 456 -30.03 0.69 12.04
N ALA A 457 -29.10 -0.26 11.99
CA ALA A 457 -29.05 -1.26 10.93
C ALA A 457 -30.31 -2.14 10.94
N GLY A 458 -30.76 -2.61 9.78
CA GLY A 458 -31.92 -3.49 9.67
C GLY A 458 -31.68 -4.83 10.37
N GLY A 459 -32.65 -5.26 11.18
CA GLY A 459 -32.56 -6.49 11.96
C GLY A 459 -33.55 -6.49 13.13
N THR A 460 -33.59 -7.58 13.89
CA THR A 460 -34.47 -7.67 15.07
C THR A 460 -33.73 -7.19 16.31
N TYR A 461 -34.25 -6.14 16.94
CA TYR A 461 -33.79 -5.58 18.20
C TYR A 461 -34.75 -5.95 19.32
N SER A 462 -34.29 -5.92 20.57
CA SER A 462 -35.17 -6.02 21.74
C SER A 462 -34.84 -5.01 22.83
N ILE A 463 -35.87 -4.42 23.44
CA ILE A 463 -35.75 -3.56 24.62
C ILE A 463 -36.10 -4.40 25.84
N SER A 464 -35.11 -4.73 26.67
CA SER A 464 -35.27 -5.63 27.83
C SER A 464 -35.69 -4.90 29.12
N SER A 465 -35.36 -3.61 29.23
CA SER A 465 -35.80 -2.75 30.33
C SER A 465 -35.90 -1.30 29.91
N VAL A 466 -36.80 -0.55 30.55
CA VAL A 466 -36.99 0.89 30.35
C VAL A 466 -36.97 1.57 31.72
N THR A 467 -35.99 2.41 31.97
CA THR A 467 -35.75 3.04 33.28
C THR A 467 -36.48 4.38 33.36
N TRP A 468 -37.36 4.52 34.34
CA TRP A 468 -38.06 5.76 34.68
C TRP A 468 -37.82 6.11 36.15
N LYS A 469 -37.24 7.29 36.44
CA LYS A 469 -36.90 7.74 37.80
C LYS A 469 -36.14 6.67 38.62
N GLY A 470 -35.23 5.94 37.96
CA GLY A 470 -34.42 4.87 38.57
C GLY A 470 -35.07 3.47 38.64
N ILE A 471 -36.31 3.29 38.16
CA ILE A 471 -37.05 2.02 38.24
C ILE A 471 -37.37 1.48 36.85
N ASN A 472 -37.26 0.16 36.65
CA ASN A 472 -37.69 -0.49 35.41
C ASN A 472 -39.23 -0.55 35.33
N VAL A 473 -39.79 0.14 34.35
CA VAL A 473 -41.24 0.26 34.10
C VAL A 473 -41.69 -0.49 32.84
N ALA A 474 -40.82 -1.28 32.19
CA ALA A 474 -41.21 -2.18 31.13
C ALA A 474 -42.06 -3.36 31.67
N THR A 475 -43.10 -3.75 30.93
CA THR A 475 -43.95 -4.92 31.24
C THR A 475 -43.30 -6.23 30.81
N SER A 476 -42.62 -6.22 29.65
CA SER A 476 -41.95 -7.35 29.02
C SER A 476 -40.90 -6.86 28.02
N SER A 477 -40.12 -7.78 27.44
CA SER A 477 -39.15 -7.45 26.39
C SER A 477 -39.87 -7.06 25.08
N ILE A 478 -39.65 -5.85 24.60
CA ILE A 478 -40.26 -5.34 23.35
C ILE A 478 -39.35 -5.64 22.16
N ALA A 479 -39.78 -6.49 21.23
CA ALA A 479 -39.04 -6.74 19.98
C ALA A 479 -39.53 -5.83 18.83
N PHE A 480 -38.61 -5.31 18.02
CA PHE A 480 -38.92 -4.49 16.85
C PHE A 480 -37.87 -4.62 15.75
N ASN A 481 -38.16 -4.10 14.55
CA ASN A 481 -37.19 -3.97 13.47
C ASN A 481 -37.22 -2.52 12.95
N PRO A 482 -36.08 -1.78 12.94
CA PRO A 482 -36.02 -0.39 12.51
C PRO A 482 -36.68 -0.11 11.15
N LYS A 483 -36.60 -1.05 10.20
CA LYS A 483 -37.26 -0.97 8.88
C LYS A 483 -38.77 -0.74 8.96
N ASN A 484 -39.40 -1.25 10.02
CA ASN A 484 -40.84 -1.15 10.27
C ASN A 484 -41.17 -0.12 11.38
N GLY A 485 -40.15 0.55 11.93
CA GLY A 485 -40.25 1.41 13.10
C GLY A 485 -40.49 0.67 14.42
N LEU A 486 -40.76 1.46 15.47
CA LEU A 486 -41.20 0.99 16.78
C LEU A 486 -42.66 1.42 17.01
N ALA A 487 -43.52 0.47 17.35
CA ALA A 487 -44.89 0.73 17.78
C ALA A 487 -44.90 1.38 19.18
N PRO A 488 -45.90 2.22 19.52
CA PRO A 488 -45.95 2.87 20.83
C PRO A 488 -45.99 1.87 22.00
N VAL A 489 -45.12 2.08 22.97
CA VAL A 489 -44.88 1.22 24.13
C VAL A 489 -45.54 1.82 25.36
N LYS A 490 -46.57 1.16 25.91
CA LYS A 490 -47.14 1.53 27.21
C LYS A 490 -46.24 1.05 28.34
N LEU A 491 -45.88 1.95 29.26
CA LEU A 491 -45.06 1.66 30.43
C LEU A 491 -45.90 1.63 31.71
N GLN A 492 -45.36 0.99 32.74
CA GLN A 492 -45.99 0.92 34.06
C GLN A 492 -45.69 2.21 34.86
N ILE A 493 -46.22 3.31 34.35
CA ILE A 493 -46.15 4.67 34.89
C ILE A 493 -47.60 5.16 35.07
N TYR A 494 -47.91 5.69 36.26
CA TYR A 494 -49.27 6.03 36.67
C TYR A 494 -49.32 7.34 37.45
N ASP A 495 -50.50 7.96 37.52
CA ASP A 495 -50.77 9.12 38.38
C ASP A 495 -51.42 8.67 39.70
N LEU A 496 -50.98 9.26 40.81
CA LEU A 496 -51.54 9.06 42.15
C LEU A 496 -52.19 10.34 42.65
N THR A 497 -53.50 10.32 42.85
CA THR A 497 -54.22 11.38 43.55
C THR A 497 -54.23 11.06 45.05
N VAL A 498 -53.80 12.01 45.88
CA VAL A 498 -53.99 11.97 47.33
C VAL A 498 -54.99 13.06 47.69
N THR A 499 -56.09 12.66 48.33
CA THR A 499 -57.07 13.60 48.91
C THR A 499 -56.88 13.59 50.42
N VAL A 500 -56.80 14.76 51.03
CA VAL A 500 -56.72 14.92 52.49
C VAL A 500 -57.95 15.67 52.96
N GLU A 501 -58.76 14.99 53.77
CA GLU A 501 -60.04 15.48 54.31
C GLU A 501 -59.99 15.51 55.85
N ASP A 502 -60.82 16.34 56.47
CA ASP A 502 -61.11 16.23 57.90
C ASP A 502 -62.21 15.17 58.16
N GLN A 503 -62.50 14.92 59.44
CA GLN A 503 -63.59 14.03 59.87
C GLN A 503 -65.00 14.41 59.34
N ASN A 504 -65.19 15.62 58.80
CA ASN A 504 -66.45 16.11 58.23
C ASN A 504 -66.45 16.05 56.68
N GLY A 505 -65.41 15.46 56.07
CA GLY A 505 -65.21 15.44 54.62
C GLY A 505 -64.83 16.80 54.01
N GLN A 506 -64.38 17.76 54.83
CA GLN A 506 -63.90 19.06 54.33
C GLN A 506 -62.42 18.98 53.93
N PRO A 507 -62.01 19.67 52.85
CA PRO A 507 -60.66 19.59 52.33
C PRO A 507 -59.63 20.26 53.24
N VAL A 508 -58.52 19.57 53.52
CA VAL A 508 -57.42 20.10 54.36
C VAL A 508 -56.35 20.72 53.46
N SER A 509 -56.27 22.06 53.45
CA SER A 509 -55.22 22.81 52.74
C SER A 509 -53.90 22.83 53.53
N GLY A 510 -52.76 22.78 52.84
CA GLY A 510 -51.43 22.90 53.44
C GLY A 510 -50.88 21.66 54.16
N ALA A 511 -51.56 20.51 54.08
CA ALA A 511 -51.05 19.27 54.65
C ALA A 511 -49.84 18.77 53.85
N ALA A 512 -48.74 18.46 54.53
CA ALA A 512 -47.50 18.02 53.88
C ALA A 512 -47.55 16.52 53.59
N VAL A 513 -47.69 16.17 52.31
CA VAL A 513 -47.74 14.79 51.82
C VAL A 513 -46.37 14.38 51.32
N THR A 514 -45.78 13.38 51.96
CA THR A 514 -44.49 12.80 51.61
C THR A 514 -44.71 11.40 51.04
N LEU A 515 -44.31 11.16 49.80
CA LEU A 515 -44.25 9.82 49.23
C LEU A 515 -42.89 9.20 49.53
N THR A 516 -42.89 8.01 50.08
CA THR A 516 -41.68 7.19 50.24
C THR A 516 -41.81 5.89 49.45
N LEU A 517 -40.71 5.46 48.83
CA LEU A 517 -40.62 4.26 48.01
C LEU A 517 -39.31 3.54 48.35
N ALA A 518 -39.37 2.24 48.64
CA ALA A 518 -38.23 1.44 49.11
C ALA A 518 -37.47 2.08 50.31
N GLY A 519 -38.20 2.74 51.21
CA GLY A 519 -37.63 3.38 52.42
C GLY A 519 -36.99 4.76 52.19
N GLN A 520 -36.93 5.25 50.96
CA GLN A 520 -36.41 6.58 50.62
C GLN A 520 -37.54 7.57 50.34
N THR A 521 -37.36 8.85 50.70
CA THR A 521 -38.30 9.92 50.30
C THR A 521 -38.20 10.16 48.80
N PHE A 522 -39.28 9.84 48.09
CA PHE A 522 -39.38 9.96 46.63
C PHE A 522 -39.80 11.38 46.21
N THR A 523 -40.72 12.00 46.96
CA THR A 523 -41.13 13.40 46.79
C THR A 523 -41.93 13.88 48.00
N GLN A 524 -41.96 15.20 48.24
CA GLN A 524 -42.76 15.85 49.27
C GLN A 524 -43.40 17.11 48.68
N ASN A 525 -44.70 17.28 48.88
CA ASN A 525 -45.49 18.44 48.43
C ASN A 525 -46.61 18.72 49.44
N THR A 526 -47.22 19.91 49.39
CA THR A 526 -48.38 20.27 50.24
C THR A 526 -49.70 20.22 49.46
N THR A 527 -50.80 19.86 50.11
CA THR A 527 -52.15 19.97 49.53
C THR A 527 -52.52 21.42 49.24
N GLY A 528 -53.28 21.65 48.17
CA GLY A 528 -53.87 22.95 47.86
C GLY A 528 -55.20 23.19 48.57
N ASN A 529 -55.86 24.31 48.25
CA ASN A 529 -57.14 24.71 48.86
C ASN A 529 -58.31 23.73 48.66
N SER A 530 -58.18 22.78 47.73
CA SER A 530 -59.14 21.69 47.50
C SER A 530 -58.83 20.41 48.28
N GLY A 531 -57.78 20.38 49.11
CA GLY A 531 -57.34 19.17 49.85
C GLY A 531 -56.73 18.08 48.95
N ILE A 532 -56.77 18.26 47.63
CA ILE A 532 -56.30 17.30 46.62
C ILE A 532 -54.87 17.65 46.20
N LEU A 533 -54.06 16.60 46.02
CA LEU A 533 -52.70 16.66 45.50
C LEU A 533 -52.49 15.51 44.50
N VAL A 534 -52.11 15.83 43.27
CA VAL A 534 -51.88 14.82 42.21
C VAL A 534 -50.38 14.68 41.94
N PHE A 535 -49.84 13.50 42.23
CA PHE A 535 -48.48 13.11 41.90
C PHE A 535 -48.47 12.43 40.53
N ARG A 536 -47.90 13.13 39.53
CA ARG A 536 -47.90 12.66 38.14
C ARG A 536 -46.71 11.80 37.77
N SER A 537 -46.94 10.86 36.86
CA SER A 537 -45.93 10.01 36.24
C SER A 537 -45.01 9.34 37.26
N LEU A 538 -45.60 8.64 38.23
CA LEU A 538 -44.92 7.80 39.19
C LEU A 538 -44.65 6.41 38.57
N PRO A 539 -43.46 5.81 38.73
CA PRO A 539 -43.25 4.41 38.37
C PRO A 539 -44.11 3.49 39.26
N LYS A 540 -44.45 2.30 38.75
CA LYS A 540 -45.08 1.25 39.56
C LYS A 540 -44.33 0.97 40.87
N GLY A 541 -45.06 0.59 41.91
CA GLY A 541 -44.50 0.10 43.16
C GLY A 541 -45.34 0.42 44.38
N GLN A 542 -44.92 -0.14 45.52
CA GLN A 542 -45.56 0.09 46.80
C GLN A 542 -45.05 1.39 47.44
N TYR A 543 -45.89 2.42 47.44
CA TYR A 543 -45.64 3.70 48.08
C TYR A 543 -46.18 3.70 49.50
N ILE A 544 -45.42 4.28 50.43
CA ILE A 544 -45.93 4.69 51.74
C ILE A 544 -46.15 6.20 51.67
N VAL A 545 -47.42 6.60 51.72
CA VAL A 545 -47.91 7.98 51.76
C VAL A 545 -47.91 8.43 53.22
N ILE A 546 -47.12 9.44 53.55
CA ILE A 546 -47.03 10.02 54.89
C ILE A 546 -47.61 11.42 54.83
N VAL A 547 -48.78 11.64 55.45
CA VAL A 547 -49.42 12.95 55.55
C VAL A 547 -49.11 13.53 56.91
N ASN A 548 -48.43 14.67 56.94
CA ASN A 548 -48.15 15.43 58.16
C ASN A 548 -48.97 16.72 58.17
N SER A 549 -49.77 16.89 59.22
CA SER A 549 -50.53 18.10 59.53
C SER A 549 -50.09 18.62 60.90
N GLN A 550 -50.46 19.85 61.26
CA GLN A 550 -49.92 20.59 62.41
C GLN A 550 -50.04 19.88 63.78
N SER A 551 -50.85 18.81 63.87
CA SER A 551 -51.06 18.02 65.09
C SER A 551 -50.93 16.49 64.91
N GLN A 552 -50.78 15.95 63.68
CA GLN A 552 -50.83 14.50 63.41
C GLN A 552 -50.00 14.08 62.19
N THR A 553 -49.43 12.86 62.25
CA THR A 553 -48.81 12.18 61.10
C THR A 553 -49.52 10.86 60.82
N ILE A 554 -50.14 10.73 59.65
CA ILE A 554 -50.80 9.49 59.20
C ILE A 554 -49.94 8.81 58.13
N ARG A 555 -49.86 7.47 58.17
CA ARG A 555 -49.19 6.64 57.17
C ARG A 555 -50.18 5.71 56.49
N SER A 556 -50.26 5.76 55.17
CA SER A 556 -51.05 4.87 54.32
C SER A 556 -50.11 4.15 53.35
N THR A 557 -50.35 2.88 53.06
CA THR A 557 -49.55 2.09 52.09
C THR A 557 -50.41 1.76 50.88
N LEU A 558 -49.92 2.03 49.68
CA LEU A 558 -50.62 1.82 48.42
C LEU A 558 -49.68 1.14 47.41
N ASP A 559 -50.14 0.07 46.77
CA ASP A 559 -49.48 -0.49 45.58
C ASP A 559 -49.99 0.20 44.31
N LEU A 560 -49.12 0.93 43.63
CA LEU A 560 -49.47 1.72 42.44
C LEU A 560 -49.27 0.88 41.18
N SER A 561 -50.26 0.06 40.86
CA SER A 561 -50.31 -0.77 39.63
C SER A 561 -51.19 -0.18 38.52
N GLN A 562 -51.91 0.90 38.81
CA GLN A 562 -52.77 1.67 37.91
C GLN A 562 -52.97 3.09 38.47
N ASN A 563 -53.54 4.01 37.68
CA ASN A 563 -53.95 5.32 38.20
C ASN A 563 -54.89 5.13 39.40
N SER A 564 -54.53 5.70 40.54
CA SER A 564 -55.18 5.41 41.83
C SER A 564 -55.47 6.70 42.60
N SER A 565 -56.49 6.67 43.44
CA SER A 565 -56.77 7.72 44.43
C SER A 565 -56.67 7.14 45.84
N ASN A 566 -56.05 7.88 46.76
CA ASN A 566 -55.91 7.54 48.17
C ASN A 566 -56.50 8.67 49.01
N ASN A 567 -57.66 8.43 49.65
CA ASN A 567 -58.27 9.40 50.55
C ASN A 567 -57.76 9.17 51.99
N ILE A 568 -57.28 10.23 52.62
CA ILE A 568 -56.68 10.20 53.96
C ILE A 568 -57.44 11.20 54.83
N GLN A 569 -58.27 10.68 55.73
CA GLN A 569 -59.00 11.49 56.70
C GLN A 569 -58.14 11.76 57.95
N LEU A 570 -58.11 13.02 58.39
CA LEU A 570 -57.48 13.45 59.63
C LEU A 570 -58.47 13.40 60.79
N ASN A 571 -58.06 12.79 61.91
CA ASN A 571 -58.84 12.76 63.15
C ASN A 571 -58.83 14.13 63.84
N PRO A 572 -59.82 14.47 64.68
CA PRO A 572 -59.81 15.73 65.44
C PRO A 572 -58.64 15.74 66.43
N ALA A 573 -58.01 16.91 66.60
CA ALA A 573 -56.98 17.08 67.61
C ALA A 573 -57.63 17.09 69.01
N PRO A 574 -57.09 16.33 69.99
CA PRO A 574 -57.52 16.47 71.37
C PRO A 574 -57.09 17.83 71.93
N THR A 575 -58.05 18.62 72.41
CA THR A 575 -57.78 19.91 73.05
C THR A 575 -57.22 19.73 74.45
N SER A 576 -55.92 19.99 74.64
CA SER A 576 -55.39 20.42 75.95
C SER A 576 -54.02 21.08 75.82
N TRP A 577 -53.76 22.04 76.70
CA TRP A 577 -52.44 22.63 76.93
C TRP A 577 -51.97 22.14 78.30
N VAL A 578 -50.75 21.59 78.42
CA VAL A 578 -49.90 21.59 79.64
C VAL A 578 -48.55 20.90 79.31
N THR A 579 -47.52 21.26 80.08
CA THR A 579 -46.08 21.07 79.89
C THR A 579 -45.46 19.83 80.58
N GLN A 580 -44.21 19.49 80.18
CA GLN A 580 -43.17 18.73 80.94
C GLN A 580 -43.49 17.25 81.26
N SER A 581 -42.77 16.25 80.74
CA SER A 581 -41.50 15.67 81.29
C SER A 581 -41.44 14.19 80.83
N LEU A 582 -40.38 13.38 80.85
CA LEU A 582 -38.91 13.41 81.07
C LEU A 582 -38.34 12.30 80.13
N GLY A 583 -37.04 12.03 79.94
CA GLY A 583 -35.83 12.53 80.59
C GLY A 583 -34.54 12.16 79.83
N TRP A 584 -33.40 12.23 80.51
CA TRP A 584 -32.05 12.28 79.92
C TRP A 584 -31.33 10.92 79.85
N ILE A 585 -30.27 10.85 79.03
CA ILE A 585 -28.98 10.11 79.15
C ILE A 585 -28.40 9.98 77.72
N LEU A 586 -27.15 10.33 77.37
CA LEU A 586 -26.05 11.01 78.07
C LEU A 586 -25.18 11.74 77.01
N LEU A 587 -24.47 12.79 77.40
CA LEU A 587 -23.46 13.47 76.55
C LEU A 587 -22.16 13.59 77.36
N GLY A 588 -21.06 13.10 76.80
CA GLY A 588 -19.72 13.02 77.41
C GLY A 588 -19.02 11.74 76.93
N VAL A 589 -17.75 11.75 76.52
CA VAL A 589 -16.65 12.65 76.88
C VAL A 589 -15.89 13.12 75.63
N ALA A 590 -15.46 14.37 75.63
CA ALA A 590 -14.35 14.86 74.81
C ALA A 590 -13.19 15.28 75.72
N VAL A 591 -11.95 15.13 75.21
CA VAL A 591 -10.67 15.56 75.81
C VAL A 591 -10.17 14.74 77.01
N GLY A 592 -9.20 13.85 76.72
CA GLY A 592 -8.46 13.09 77.73
C GLY A 592 -7.55 12.03 77.10
N GLY A 593 -6.51 12.43 76.37
CA GLY A 593 -5.68 11.46 75.63
C GLY A 593 -4.60 12.03 74.71
N ALA A 594 -4.03 13.20 75.04
CA ALA A 594 -2.77 13.62 74.41
C ALA A 594 -1.59 13.00 75.17
N LEU A 595 -0.60 12.50 74.43
CA LEU A 595 0.65 11.86 74.89
C LEU A 595 0.51 10.43 75.47
N GLY A 596 1.16 9.46 74.81
CA GLY A 596 1.72 8.30 75.53
C GLY A 596 1.26 6.88 75.14
N TYR A 597 1.29 6.49 73.87
CA TYR A 597 2.00 5.25 73.50
C TYR A 597 2.39 5.26 72.01
N GLY A 598 3.57 5.80 71.74
CA GLY A 598 4.20 5.67 70.43
C GLY A 598 4.81 4.28 70.26
N GLY A 599 4.74 3.75 69.04
CA GLY A 599 5.58 2.63 68.61
C GLY A 599 4.92 1.25 68.62
N PHE A 600 4.08 0.97 67.63
CA PHE A 600 4.07 -0.35 66.99
C PHE A 600 4.13 -0.20 65.46
N TYR A 601 5.33 -0.41 64.91
CA TYR A 601 5.67 -0.72 63.50
C TYR A 601 4.96 0.13 62.43
N ARG A 602 5.60 1.20 61.92
CA ARG A 602 6.72 1.05 60.95
C ARG A 602 6.60 -0.27 60.18
N ILE A 603 5.72 -0.31 59.17
CA ILE A 603 5.93 -1.19 58.02
C ILE A 603 7.26 -0.74 57.40
N LYS A 604 8.35 -1.43 57.75
CA LYS A 604 9.54 -1.45 56.90
C LYS A 604 9.03 -1.97 55.56
N HIS A 605 8.89 -1.09 54.56
CA HIS A 605 8.80 -1.56 53.17
C HIS A 605 10.03 -2.44 52.95
N PRO A 606 9.86 -3.78 52.80
CA PRO A 606 11.00 -4.69 52.74
C PRO A 606 11.72 -4.59 51.39
N PHE A 607 11.23 -3.70 50.52
CA PHE A 607 11.79 -3.35 49.23
C PHE A 607 12.34 -1.91 49.26
N ARG A 608 13.38 -1.66 48.45
CA ARG A 608 13.78 -0.34 47.97
C ARG A 608 13.23 -0.17 46.55
N GLU A 609 12.91 1.07 46.19
CA GLU A 609 12.56 1.39 44.81
C GLU A 609 13.84 1.73 44.05
N GLU A 610 14.09 1.03 42.95
CA GLU A 610 15.14 1.36 42.01
C GLU A 610 14.51 1.79 40.68
N HIS A 611 15.12 2.77 40.01
CA HIS A 611 14.68 3.26 38.70
C HIS A 611 15.00 2.24 37.59
N PHE A 612 14.55 2.49 36.36
CA PHE A 612 14.67 1.57 35.23
C PHE A 612 16.11 1.10 34.93
N GLU A 613 17.14 1.86 35.30
CA GLU A 613 18.57 1.46 35.29
C GLU A 613 18.85 0.16 36.06
N TYR A 614 17.96 -0.24 36.98
CA TYR A 614 18.03 -1.56 37.63
C TYR A 614 17.87 -2.73 36.64
N PHE A 615 17.16 -2.51 35.53
CA PHE A 615 17.09 -3.47 34.42
C PHE A 615 18.49 -3.84 33.91
N ASP A 616 19.41 -2.87 33.82
CA ASP A 616 20.76 -3.14 33.31
C ASP A 616 21.55 -4.07 34.24
N LYS A 617 21.24 -4.08 35.54
CA LYS A 617 21.81 -5.03 36.51
C LYS A 617 21.27 -6.44 36.28
N LEU A 618 19.98 -6.58 35.98
CA LEU A 618 19.33 -7.87 35.63
C LEU A 618 19.82 -8.39 34.27
N ALA A 619 19.97 -7.50 33.29
CA ALA A 619 20.39 -7.77 31.91
C ALA A 619 21.92 -7.94 31.74
N SER A 620 22.72 -7.69 32.78
CA SER A 620 24.19 -7.64 32.72
C SER A 620 24.71 -6.67 31.65
N GLY A 621 24.20 -5.43 31.65
CA GLY A 621 24.59 -4.35 30.73
C GLY A 621 23.52 -3.93 29.73
N GLY A 622 22.23 -4.09 30.06
CA GLY A 622 21.11 -3.55 29.26
C GLY A 622 20.94 -4.21 27.89
N PHE A 623 20.47 -3.46 26.90
CA PHE A 623 20.35 -3.90 25.50
C PHE A 623 21.61 -3.53 24.69
N ARG A 624 22.04 -4.42 23.80
CA ARG A 624 23.18 -4.26 22.87
C ARG A 624 22.75 -3.63 21.55
N ASP A 625 23.72 -3.31 20.70
CA ASP A 625 23.46 -2.93 19.31
C ASP A 625 23.17 -4.20 18.50
N GLY A 626 22.14 -4.18 17.66
CA GLY A 626 21.65 -5.32 16.88
C GLY A 626 20.77 -6.32 17.65
N ASP A 627 20.36 -5.99 18.89
CA ASP A 627 19.42 -6.78 19.68
C ASP A 627 17.99 -6.67 19.11
N SER A 628 17.35 -7.83 18.90
CA SER A 628 15.90 -7.95 18.76
C SER A 628 15.28 -8.44 20.09
N VAL A 629 14.20 -7.79 20.53
CA VAL A 629 13.62 -7.93 21.87
C VAL A 629 12.10 -8.13 21.79
N LEU A 630 11.62 -9.26 22.30
CA LEU A 630 10.20 -9.54 22.52
C LEU A 630 9.81 -9.20 23.96
N ILE A 631 8.74 -8.43 24.13
CA ILE A 631 8.14 -8.09 25.43
C ILE A 631 6.75 -8.73 25.46
N GLU A 632 6.62 -9.88 26.10
CA GLU A 632 5.33 -10.55 26.31
C GLU A 632 4.72 -10.19 27.68
N GLY A 633 3.40 -10.23 27.79
CA GLY A 633 2.74 -10.00 29.08
C GLY A 633 1.23 -9.83 29.00
N ASP A 634 0.59 -9.87 30.15
CA ASP A 634 -0.88 -9.78 30.29
C ASP A 634 -1.41 -8.37 29.94
N THR A 635 -2.71 -8.25 29.65
CA THR A 635 -3.34 -6.92 29.49
C THR A 635 -3.22 -6.11 30.78
N GLY A 636 -2.73 -4.87 30.69
CA GLY A 636 -2.49 -4.01 31.87
C GLY A 636 -1.17 -4.24 32.62
N SER A 637 -0.30 -5.17 32.18
CA SER A 637 0.98 -5.45 32.85
C SER A 637 2.10 -4.40 32.61
N GLY A 638 1.81 -3.29 31.93
CA GLY A 638 2.77 -2.19 31.73
C GLY A 638 3.71 -2.32 30.52
N LYS A 639 3.39 -3.18 29.54
CA LYS A 639 4.16 -3.31 28.29
C LYS A 639 4.37 -1.97 27.58
N SER A 640 3.31 -1.20 27.36
CA SER A 640 3.37 0.10 26.69
C SER A 640 4.23 1.10 27.44
N THR A 641 4.08 1.17 28.76
CA THR A 641 4.96 1.97 29.63
C THR A 641 6.43 1.57 29.52
N PHE A 642 6.74 0.28 29.34
CA PHE A 642 8.10 -0.20 29.09
C PHE A 642 8.61 0.29 27.72
N CYS A 643 7.79 0.19 26.68
CA CYS A 643 8.10 0.69 25.34
C CYS A 643 8.33 2.21 25.33
N GLU A 644 7.45 2.98 25.97
CA GLU A 644 7.54 4.44 26.15
C GLU A 644 8.83 4.86 26.88
N GLU A 645 9.20 4.15 27.96
CA GLU A 645 10.43 4.44 28.69
C GLU A 645 11.69 4.05 27.91
N VAL A 646 11.67 2.93 27.18
CA VAL A 646 12.76 2.53 26.26
C VAL A 646 12.92 3.54 25.12
N ALA A 647 11.83 4.06 24.56
CA ALA A 647 11.85 5.13 23.57
C ALA A 647 12.57 6.37 24.13
N TYR A 648 12.10 6.87 25.27
CA TYR A 648 12.65 8.07 25.90
C TYR A 648 14.15 7.93 26.25
N LYS A 649 14.58 6.79 26.81
CA LYS A 649 16.00 6.55 27.12
C LYS A 649 16.87 6.35 25.87
N SER A 650 16.29 5.89 24.77
CA SER A 650 17.00 5.81 23.48
C SER A 650 17.25 7.20 22.91
N LEU A 651 16.27 8.10 22.96
CA LEU A 651 16.43 9.52 22.59
C LEU A 651 17.47 10.23 23.47
N GLN A 652 17.42 10.04 24.80
CA GLN A 652 18.46 10.53 25.72
C GLN A 652 19.87 10.01 25.39
N SER A 653 19.98 8.84 24.77
CA SER A 653 21.23 8.24 24.30
C SER A 653 21.63 8.67 22.88
N ALA A 654 21.00 9.73 22.35
CA ALA A 654 21.16 10.24 20.99
C ALA A 654 20.92 9.19 19.89
N ARG A 655 20.00 8.26 20.12
CA ARG A 655 19.53 7.31 19.10
C ARG A 655 18.18 7.77 18.55
N PRO A 656 18.01 7.84 17.22
CA PRO A 656 16.71 8.10 16.63
C PRO A 656 15.76 6.94 16.96
N VAL A 657 14.50 7.25 17.19
CA VAL A 657 13.46 6.30 17.57
C VAL A 657 12.31 6.36 16.57
N VAL A 658 11.94 5.19 16.06
CA VAL A 658 10.72 4.99 15.26
C VAL A 658 9.78 4.14 16.12
N PHE A 659 8.63 4.70 16.48
CA PHE A 659 7.66 4.08 17.38
C PHE A 659 6.36 3.87 16.61
N LEU A 660 6.00 2.61 16.35
CA LEU A 660 4.73 2.22 15.76
C LEU A 660 3.77 1.87 16.90
N THR A 661 2.69 2.64 17.03
CA THR A 661 1.68 2.45 18.08
C THR A 661 0.32 2.00 17.52
N TYR A 662 -0.23 0.91 18.02
CA TYR A 662 -1.60 0.47 17.70
C TYR A 662 -2.68 1.23 18.48
N ASP A 663 -2.29 1.94 19.53
CA ASP A 663 -3.12 2.93 20.22
C ASP A 663 -2.83 4.33 19.69
N ASN A 664 -3.86 5.17 19.63
CA ASN A 664 -3.79 6.42 20.39
C ASN A 664 -2.58 7.36 20.18
N PRO A 665 -2.08 7.78 18.99
CA PRO A 665 -0.84 8.57 18.91
C PRO A 665 -0.81 9.83 19.79
N ASP A 666 -1.90 10.61 19.83
CA ASP A 666 -2.05 11.74 20.76
C ASP A 666 -2.05 11.27 22.23
N SER A 667 -2.71 10.14 22.51
CA SER A 667 -2.82 9.53 23.85
C SER A 667 -1.50 8.97 24.36
N VAL A 668 -0.67 8.35 23.50
CA VAL A 668 0.68 7.89 23.82
C VAL A 668 1.58 9.09 24.13
N LYS A 669 1.54 10.15 23.32
CA LYS A 669 2.25 11.40 23.63
C LYS A 669 1.78 12.01 24.94
N GLN A 670 0.47 11.99 25.22
CA GLN A 670 -0.07 12.47 26.49
C GLN A 670 0.39 11.61 27.68
N ALA A 671 0.46 10.28 27.51
CA ALA A 671 0.97 9.35 28.52
C ALA A 671 2.46 9.59 28.79
N MET A 672 3.30 9.62 27.75
CA MET A 672 4.73 9.96 27.84
C MET A 672 4.94 11.31 28.55
N LYS A 673 4.21 12.36 28.13
CA LYS A 673 4.28 13.69 28.75
C LYS A 673 3.83 13.69 30.21
N SER A 674 2.83 12.88 30.58
CA SER A 674 2.38 12.74 31.98
C SER A 674 3.45 12.11 32.89
N MET A 675 4.30 11.24 32.33
CA MET A 675 5.45 10.62 33.00
C MET A 675 6.73 11.45 32.91
N HIS A 676 6.65 12.69 32.40
CA HIS A 676 7.79 13.58 32.12
C HIS A 676 8.76 13.11 31.03
N PHE A 677 8.32 12.19 30.16
CA PHE A 677 9.05 11.78 28.97
C PHE A 677 8.74 12.75 27.82
N ASP A 678 9.29 13.97 27.88
CA ASP A 678 9.08 14.98 26.83
C ASP A 678 9.96 14.70 25.61
N THR A 679 9.31 14.32 24.50
CA THR A 679 9.94 14.03 23.20
C THR A 679 9.78 15.17 22.19
N SER A 680 9.14 16.30 22.58
CA SER A 680 8.73 17.36 21.65
C SER A 680 9.90 17.97 20.89
N LYS A 681 11.08 18.02 21.52
CA LYS A 681 12.33 18.52 20.93
C LYS A 681 12.89 17.53 19.91
N ASP A 682 12.93 16.24 20.23
CA ASP A 682 13.50 15.21 19.37
C ASP A 682 12.64 14.98 18.12
N GLU A 683 11.32 15.10 18.27
CA GLU A 683 10.36 15.11 17.16
C GLU A 683 10.61 16.30 16.22
N ALA A 684 10.73 17.51 16.76
CA ALA A 684 11.05 18.71 15.97
C ALA A 684 12.43 18.66 15.29
N GLN A 685 13.31 17.73 15.70
CA GLN A 685 14.65 17.51 15.15
C GLN A 685 14.74 16.27 14.23
N GLY A 686 13.65 15.53 13.99
CA GLY A 686 13.67 14.30 13.19
C GLY A 686 14.44 13.15 13.86
N PHE A 687 14.50 13.15 15.19
CA PHE A 687 15.03 12.05 16.02
C PHE A 687 13.93 11.17 16.60
N PHE A 688 12.67 11.64 16.69
CA PHE A 688 11.54 10.82 17.13
C PHE A 688 10.42 10.84 16.09
N GLN A 689 10.03 9.67 15.60
CA GLN A 689 8.90 9.49 14.69
C GLN A 689 7.88 8.53 15.32
N LEU A 690 6.70 9.05 15.68
CA LEU A 690 5.58 8.28 16.22
C LEU A 690 4.55 8.05 15.11
N ILE A 691 4.28 6.79 14.81
CA ILE A 691 3.43 6.33 13.71
C ILE A 691 2.22 5.61 14.29
N GLY A 692 1.01 6.03 13.90
CA GLY A 692 -0.24 5.39 14.29
C GLY A 692 -0.57 4.20 13.39
N CYS A 693 -0.54 3.00 13.95
CA CYS A 693 -1.07 1.76 13.35
C CYS A 693 -2.51 1.47 13.80
N GLU A 694 -3.24 2.51 14.26
CA GLU A 694 -4.61 2.41 14.77
C GLU A 694 -5.59 1.78 13.76
N ILE A 695 -6.56 1.00 14.25
CA ILE A 695 -7.78 0.69 13.51
C ILE A 695 -8.83 1.79 13.78
N THR A 696 -8.56 3.04 13.40
CA THR A 696 -9.46 4.18 13.70
C THR A 696 -10.51 4.46 12.62
N LYS A 697 -11.64 4.97 13.11
CA LYS A 697 -12.89 5.16 12.34
C LYS A 697 -13.08 6.58 11.80
N THR A 698 -12.04 7.40 11.79
CA THR A 698 -12.13 8.80 11.35
C THR A 698 -10.75 9.36 11.04
N PRO A 699 -10.54 9.97 9.86
CA PRO A 699 -9.29 10.68 9.59
C PRO A 699 -9.26 12.00 10.35
N ARG A 700 -8.25 12.20 11.20
CA ARG A 700 -7.84 13.54 11.62
C ARG A 700 -6.88 14.09 10.58
N MET A 701 -7.29 15.18 9.92
CA MET A 701 -6.31 16.21 9.56
C MET A 701 -5.75 16.73 10.88
N ASP A 702 -4.42 16.67 11.07
CA ASP A 702 -3.59 17.69 11.73
C ASP A 702 -2.17 17.12 11.99
N ASN A 703 -1.15 17.80 11.41
CA ASN A 703 0.27 17.82 11.77
C ASN A 703 1.03 16.50 12.08
N ASN A 704 1.88 16.09 11.13
CA ASN A 704 3.09 15.26 11.27
C ASN A 704 2.99 13.78 11.70
N HIS A 705 1.84 13.23 12.12
CA HIS A 705 1.77 11.79 12.46
C HIS A 705 1.12 10.98 11.34
N GLY A 706 1.90 10.11 10.71
CA GLY A 706 1.38 9.13 9.77
C GLY A 706 0.47 8.15 10.51
N VAL A 707 -0.82 8.11 10.12
CA VAL A 707 -1.78 7.10 10.54
C VAL A 707 -2.03 6.15 9.36
N LEU A 708 -1.90 4.84 9.60
CA LEU A 708 -1.86 3.83 8.55
C LEU A 708 -3.17 3.04 8.49
N GLU A 709 -3.85 3.09 7.34
CA GLU A 709 -5.07 2.31 7.11
C GLU A 709 -4.74 0.85 6.76
N ASN A 710 -5.25 -0.08 7.59
CA ASN A 710 -5.39 -1.53 7.34
C ASN A 710 -4.09 -2.38 7.45
N PHE A 711 -3.94 -3.15 8.53
CA PHE A 711 -2.60 -3.61 8.98
C PHE A 711 -2.47 -5.09 9.39
N TYR A 712 -3.22 -5.99 8.75
CA TYR A 712 -3.01 -7.45 8.89
C TYR A 712 -2.07 -8.03 7.83
N ASP A 713 -1.65 -7.19 6.88
CA ASP A 713 -0.68 -7.52 5.83
C ASP A 713 0.72 -7.10 6.28
N THR A 714 1.62 -8.08 6.38
CA THR A 714 3.02 -7.88 6.75
C THR A 714 3.75 -6.93 5.79
N THR A 715 3.29 -6.80 4.55
CA THR A 715 3.84 -5.86 3.55
C THR A 715 3.61 -4.40 3.94
N ILE A 716 2.48 -4.09 4.57
CA ILE A 716 2.16 -2.71 4.97
C ILE A 716 2.92 -2.33 6.25
N LEU A 717 3.15 -3.30 7.14
CA LEU A 717 4.08 -3.17 8.28
C LEU A 717 5.52 -2.95 7.81
N ASP A 718 5.99 -3.72 6.82
CA ASP A 718 7.31 -3.53 6.21
C ASP A 718 7.47 -2.13 5.58
N MET A 719 6.45 -1.67 4.83
CA MET A 719 6.44 -0.32 4.25
C MET A 719 6.48 0.79 5.32
N ALA A 720 5.75 0.65 6.43
CA ALA A 720 5.73 1.64 7.51
C ALA A 720 7.00 1.66 8.36
N ILE A 721 7.58 0.48 8.61
CA ILE A 721 8.90 0.35 9.22
C ILE A 721 9.93 1.04 8.31
N SER A 722 9.91 0.72 7.02
CA SER A 722 10.81 1.32 6.02
C SER A 722 10.65 2.83 5.92
N SER A 723 9.42 3.35 5.84
CA SER A 723 9.18 4.80 5.74
C SER A 723 9.65 5.52 7.02
N GLY A 724 9.27 5.02 8.20
CA GLY A 724 9.69 5.60 9.47
C GLY A 724 11.21 5.59 9.66
N LEU A 725 11.88 4.53 9.25
CA LEU A 725 13.36 4.45 9.28
C LEU A 725 14.04 5.40 8.29
N THR A 726 13.41 5.70 7.14
CA THR A 726 13.93 6.71 6.20
C THR A 726 13.64 8.16 6.59
N GLU A 727 12.62 8.40 7.43
CA GLU A 727 12.24 9.74 7.90
C GLU A 727 13.10 10.22 9.09
N VAL A 728 13.67 9.31 9.88
CA VAL A 728 14.57 9.65 10.98
C VAL A 728 16.01 9.91 10.51
N THR A 729 16.72 10.72 11.28
CA THR A 729 18.13 11.06 11.04
C THR A 729 19.06 9.83 11.14
N VAL A 730 20.19 9.88 10.42
CA VAL A 730 21.04 8.69 10.18
C VAL A 730 21.79 8.23 11.45
N GLY A 731 21.56 6.97 11.84
CA GLY A 731 22.49 6.17 12.65
C GLY A 731 21.89 5.50 13.90
N LYS A 732 22.10 4.19 14.04
CA LYS A 732 21.67 3.36 15.20
C LYS A 732 20.18 3.49 15.61
N PRO A 733 19.23 3.41 14.68
CA PRO A 733 17.81 3.60 14.99
C PRO A 733 17.28 2.56 15.99
N THR A 734 16.34 2.97 16.83
CA THR A 734 15.59 2.10 17.72
C THR A 734 14.14 2.01 17.25
N LEU A 735 13.78 0.86 16.68
CA LEU A 735 12.43 0.55 16.24
C LEU A 735 11.64 -0.08 17.40
N ILE A 736 10.43 0.42 17.64
CA ILE A 736 9.52 -0.07 18.69
C ILE A 736 8.15 -0.30 18.05
N VAL A 737 7.52 -1.46 18.29
CA VAL A 737 6.18 -1.80 17.81
C VAL A 737 5.32 -2.23 19.00
N ASP A 738 4.35 -1.39 19.39
CA ASP A 738 3.50 -1.60 20.56
C ASP A 738 1.99 -1.31 20.31
N SER A 739 1.04 -2.18 20.62
CA SER A 739 1.17 -3.61 20.87
C SER A 739 0.84 -4.39 19.61
N SER A 740 1.73 -5.27 19.19
CA SER A 740 1.54 -6.15 18.03
C SER A 740 0.50 -7.27 18.25
N HIS A 741 -0.31 -7.17 19.31
CA HIS A 741 -1.38 -8.12 19.61
C HIS A 741 -2.33 -8.35 18.42
N GLN A 742 -2.69 -7.27 17.72
CA GLN A 742 -3.58 -7.31 16.56
C GLN A 742 -2.92 -7.96 15.33
N LEU A 743 -1.59 -7.86 15.20
CA LEU A 743 -0.82 -8.59 14.19
C LEU A 743 -0.80 -10.09 14.51
N VAL A 744 -0.49 -10.44 15.76
CA VAL A 744 -0.34 -11.82 16.22
C VAL A 744 -1.66 -12.62 16.14
N GLU A 745 -2.82 -11.97 16.26
CA GLU A 745 -4.12 -12.64 16.11
C GLU A 745 -4.56 -12.86 14.64
N ARG A 746 -4.01 -12.12 13.67
CA ARG A 746 -4.61 -12.03 12.31
C ARG A 746 -3.64 -12.15 11.14
N ALA A 747 -2.35 -11.90 11.33
CA ALA A 747 -1.32 -12.18 10.34
C ALA A 747 -0.96 -13.67 10.34
N SER A 748 -0.39 -14.17 9.22
CA SER A 748 0.15 -15.53 9.22
C SER A 748 1.41 -15.60 10.10
N THR A 749 1.51 -16.61 10.98
CA THR A 749 2.63 -16.78 11.92
C THR A 749 3.99 -16.76 11.21
N ARG A 750 4.06 -17.44 10.06
CA ARG A 750 5.26 -17.51 9.22
C ARG A 750 5.62 -16.16 8.59
N GLY A 751 4.64 -15.41 8.08
CA GLY A 751 4.87 -14.08 7.51
C GLY A 751 5.37 -13.09 8.57
N LEU A 752 4.74 -13.08 9.75
CA LEU A 752 5.15 -12.22 10.87
C LEU A 752 6.56 -12.59 11.37
N THR A 753 6.87 -13.88 11.45
CA THR A 753 8.20 -14.38 11.86
C THR A 753 9.28 -14.00 10.84
N ASN A 754 9.02 -14.15 9.54
CA ASN A 754 9.95 -13.71 8.48
C ASN A 754 10.21 -12.20 8.58
N LEU A 755 9.16 -11.39 8.65
CA LEU A 755 9.27 -9.93 8.74
C LEU A 755 10.08 -9.50 9.96
N ILE A 756 9.89 -10.14 11.11
CA ILE A 756 10.67 -9.87 12.33
C ILE A 756 12.15 -10.20 12.13
N GLN A 757 12.46 -11.30 11.45
CA GLN A 757 13.85 -11.71 11.16
C GLN A 757 14.52 -10.77 10.14
N GLU A 758 13.81 -10.39 9.09
CA GLU A 758 14.27 -9.45 8.06
C GLU A 758 14.49 -8.05 8.65
N THR A 759 13.52 -7.54 9.41
CA THR A 759 13.63 -6.25 10.15
C THR A 759 14.81 -6.26 11.13
N ALA A 760 14.97 -7.35 11.90
CA ALA A 760 16.08 -7.48 12.85
C ALA A 760 17.44 -7.59 12.15
N ALA A 761 17.51 -8.22 10.97
CA ALA A 761 18.73 -8.30 10.17
C ALA A 761 19.13 -6.91 9.63
N ASN A 762 18.18 -6.21 9.01
CA ASN A 762 18.41 -4.86 8.46
C ASN A 762 18.87 -3.87 9.54
N LEU A 763 18.15 -3.81 10.67
CA LEU A 763 18.53 -2.94 11.80
C LEU A 763 19.88 -3.31 12.42
N ARG A 764 20.29 -4.58 12.35
CA ARG A 764 21.58 -5.03 12.88
C ARG A 764 22.76 -4.51 12.06
N GLU A 765 22.62 -4.35 10.75
CA GLU A 765 23.65 -3.72 9.90
C GLU A 765 23.92 -2.26 10.34
N GLU A 766 22.85 -1.53 10.69
CA GLU A 766 22.92 -0.15 11.17
C GLU A 766 23.27 0.00 12.66
N LYS A 767 23.51 -1.10 13.39
CA LYS A 767 23.69 -1.14 14.86
C LYS A 767 22.47 -0.60 15.63
N GLY A 768 21.30 -0.66 15.01
CA GLY A 768 19.99 -0.33 15.59
C GLY A 768 19.49 -1.39 16.57
N ARG A 769 18.26 -1.21 17.06
CA ARG A 769 17.58 -2.10 18.01
C ARG A 769 16.13 -2.27 17.63
N PHE A 770 15.56 -3.45 17.91
CA PHE A 770 14.16 -3.74 17.61
C PHE A 770 13.43 -4.26 18.86
N PHE A 771 12.33 -3.60 19.22
CA PHE A 771 11.44 -3.99 20.31
C PHE A 771 10.03 -4.29 19.79
N LEU A 772 9.47 -5.41 20.21
CA LEU A 772 8.14 -5.87 19.83
C LEU A 772 7.36 -6.26 21.08
N ALA A 773 6.24 -5.60 21.34
CA ALA A 773 5.36 -5.93 22.46
C ALA A 773 4.17 -6.80 22.02
N VAL A 774 3.91 -7.91 22.73
CA VAL A 774 2.88 -8.92 22.42
C VAL A 774 2.03 -9.22 23.66
N ASN A 775 0.74 -9.50 23.46
CA ASN A 775 -0.14 -9.98 24.53
C ASN A 775 0.04 -11.49 24.77
N ARG A 776 0.20 -11.90 26.02
CA ARG A 776 0.31 -13.32 26.42
C ARG A 776 -0.93 -14.15 26.07
N GLY A 777 -2.08 -13.51 25.81
CA GLY A 777 -3.29 -14.16 25.31
C GLY A 777 -3.15 -14.83 23.93
N ALA A 778 -2.06 -14.57 23.20
CA ALA A 778 -1.77 -15.20 21.91
C ALA A 778 -1.59 -16.74 22.00
N PRO A 779 -1.81 -17.50 20.91
CA PRO A 779 -1.61 -18.94 20.91
C PRO A 779 -0.17 -19.33 21.29
N LYS A 780 -0.02 -20.29 22.23
CA LYS A 780 1.29 -20.71 22.75
C LYS A 780 2.31 -21.10 21.68
N GLN A 781 1.86 -21.69 20.58
CA GLN A 781 2.72 -22.04 19.45
C GLN A 781 3.29 -20.79 18.77
N VAL A 782 2.47 -19.76 18.54
CA VAL A 782 2.89 -18.49 17.94
C VAL A 782 3.90 -17.78 18.84
N LEU A 783 3.64 -17.73 20.15
CA LEU A 783 4.59 -17.17 21.12
C LEU A 783 5.94 -17.90 21.08
N ALA A 784 5.94 -19.24 21.03
CA ALA A 784 7.18 -20.02 20.92
C ALA A 784 7.97 -19.76 19.62
N GLU A 785 7.28 -19.58 18.48
CA GLU A 785 7.91 -19.22 17.21
C GLU A 785 8.55 -17.81 17.27
N LEU A 786 7.85 -16.83 17.85
CA LEU A 786 8.35 -15.47 18.06
C LEU A 786 9.52 -15.42 19.07
N GLU A 787 9.41 -16.14 20.18
CA GLU A 787 10.51 -16.31 21.15
C GLU A 787 11.75 -16.95 20.52
N GLY A 788 11.57 -17.84 19.54
CA GLY A 788 12.65 -18.44 18.75
C GLY A 788 13.37 -17.41 17.87
N ALA A 789 12.60 -16.57 17.18
CA ALA A 789 13.09 -15.59 16.20
C ALA A 789 13.97 -14.49 16.81
N VAL A 790 13.62 -13.98 17.99
CA VAL A 790 14.33 -12.83 18.61
C VAL A 790 15.59 -13.21 19.39
N ASP A 791 16.41 -12.23 19.77
CA ASP A 791 17.58 -12.43 20.63
C ASP A 791 17.23 -12.42 22.12
N CYS A 792 16.26 -11.60 22.52
CA CYS A 792 15.90 -11.36 23.91
C CYS A 792 14.39 -11.50 24.14
N VAL A 793 13.99 -12.05 25.29
CA VAL A 793 12.57 -12.21 25.68
C VAL A 793 12.40 -11.75 27.13
N LEU A 794 11.47 -10.82 27.32
CA LEU A 794 11.05 -10.27 28.61
C LEU A 794 9.59 -10.61 28.84
N GLU A 795 9.27 -11.06 30.06
CA GLU A 795 7.90 -11.41 30.48
C GLU A 795 7.42 -10.46 31.58
N LEU A 796 6.33 -9.75 31.32
CA LEU A 796 5.58 -8.93 32.28
C LEU A 796 4.30 -9.67 32.69
N SER A 797 4.37 -10.39 33.81
CA SER A 797 3.28 -11.24 34.30
C SER A 797 2.61 -10.68 35.56
N THR A 798 1.33 -10.99 35.74
CA THR A 798 0.57 -10.64 36.94
C THR A 798 0.61 -11.79 37.94
N ALA A 799 1.09 -11.52 39.14
CA ALA A 799 1.14 -12.48 40.25
C ALA A 799 0.28 -12.02 41.44
N LEU A 800 -0.12 -12.95 42.31
CA LEU A 800 -0.90 -12.65 43.51
C LEU A 800 -0.02 -12.77 44.76
N GLN A 801 0.03 -11.72 45.57
CA GLN A 801 0.62 -11.74 46.91
C GLN A 801 -0.41 -11.26 47.93
N SER A 802 -0.73 -12.10 48.92
CA SER A 802 -1.75 -11.80 49.95
C SER A 802 -3.09 -11.34 49.37
N GLY A 803 -3.53 -11.97 48.27
CA GLY A 803 -4.79 -11.65 47.59
C GLY A 803 -4.79 -10.37 46.74
N ARG A 804 -3.65 -9.64 46.64
CA ARG A 804 -3.51 -8.46 45.79
C ARG A 804 -2.70 -8.80 44.54
N PRO A 805 -3.16 -8.41 43.33
CA PRO A 805 -2.37 -8.55 42.11
C PRO A 805 -1.21 -7.55 42.11
N PHE A 806 -0.07 -7.99 41.59
CA PHE A 806 1.11 -7.15 41.34
C PHE A 806 1.81 -7.62 40.06
N THR A 807 2.51 -6.72 39.39
CA THR A 807 3.29 -7.04 38.19
C THR A 807 4.70 -7.49 38.59
N GLN A 808 5.23 -8.48 37.88
CA GLN A 808 6.63 -8.87 37.95
C GLN A 808 7.24 -8.92 36.54
N LEU A 809 8.49 -8.47 36.42
CA LEU A 809 9.31 -8.61 35.23
C LEU A 809 10.25 -9.81 35.40
N THR A 810 10.26 -10.70 34.42
CA THR A 810 11.17 -11.85 34.32
C THR A 810 11.93 -11.75 33.01
N ILE A 811 13.25 -11.89 33.04
CA ILE A 811 14.06 -12.07 31.82
C ILE A 811 14.04 -13.57 31.49
N LYS A 812 13.43 -13.95 30.36
CA LYS A 812 13.36 -15.36 29.91
C LYS A 812 14.54 -15.76 29.03
N LYS A 813 14.98 -14.85 28.15
CA LYS A 813 16.02 -15.12 27.15
C LYS A 813 16.88 -13.89 26.95
N MET A 814 18.20 -14.10 26.90
CA MET A 814 19.18 -13.10 26.45
C MET A 814 20.30 -13.82 25.69
N ARG A 815 20.23 -13.83 24.36
CA ARG A 815 21.17 -14.59 23.51
C ARG A 815 22.63 -14.17 23.76
N GLY A 816 23.49 -15.14 24.07
CA GLY A 816 24.94 -14.90 24.23
C GLY A 816 25.34 -14.02 25.42
N ARG A 817 24.60 -14.03 26.53
CA ARG A 817 24.98 -13.36 27.78
C ARG A 817 24.35 -14.00 29.02
N LYS A 818 24.92 -13.68 30.19
CA LYS A 818 24.30 -13.98 31.49
C LYS A 818 23.19 -12.95 31.77
N PHE A 819 22.20 -13.37 32.53
CA PHE A 819 21.08 -12.54 32.98
C PHE A 819 20.50 -13.12 34.27
N ASP A 820 19.82 -12.27 35.05
CA ASP A 820 19.04 -12.69 36.20
C ASP A 820 17.63 -13.06 35.76
N ASN A 821 17.27 -14.34 35.91
CA ASN A 821 15.95 -14.87 35.54
C ASN A 821 14.96 -14.89 36.72
N ARG A 822 15.33 -14.34 37.88
CA ARG A 822 14.42 -14.24 39.02
C ARG A 822 13.34 -13.19 38.73
N PRO A 823 12.05 -13.48 38.95
CA PRO A 823 11.00 -12.48 38.82
C PRO A 823 11.23 -11.32 39.79
N VAL A 824 11.28 -10.09 39.28
CA VAL A 824 11.42 -8.87 40.08
C VAL A 824 10.11 -8.11 40.02
N LYS A 825 9.58 -7.75 41.20
CA LYS A 825 8.35 -6.98 41.31
C LYS A 825 8.52 -5.59 40.71
N THR A 826 7.57 -5.17 39.89
CA THR A 826 7.54 -3.84 39.25
C THR A 826 6.23 -3.13 39.55
N ARG A 827 6.27 -1.79 39.52
CA ARG A 827 5.07 -0.95 39.51
C ARG A 827 5.25 0.22 38.54
N ILE A 828 4.15 0.66 37.95
CA ILE A 828 4.11 1.91 37.19
C ILE A 828 4.03 3.08 38.18
N HIS A 829 4.87 4.09 37.99
CA HIS A 829 4.91 5.31 38.79
C HIS A 829 4.49 6.50 37.91
N PRO A 830 3.44 7.27 38.29
CA PRO A 830 2.86 8.31 37.42
C PRO A 830 3.85 9.32 36.84
N SER A 831 4.94 9.64 37.57
CA SER A 831 5.99 10.58 37.15
C SER A 831 7.39 9.95 36.96
N LYS A 832 7.53 8.62 36.90
CA LYS A 832 8.84 7.95 36.78
C LYS A 832 8.88 6.71 35.87
N GLY A 833 7.80 6.38 35.16
CA GLY A 833 7.74 5.15 34.37
C GLY A 833 7.75 3.89 35.26
N ILE A 834 8.54 2.88 34.88
CA ILE A 834 8.64 1.61 35.60
C ILE A 834 9.68 1.70 36.71
N VAL A 835 9.27 1.37 37.94
CA VAL A 835 10.18 1.23 39.08
C VAL A 835 10.18 -0.21 39.61
N PHE A 836 11.36 -0.68 39.98
CA PHE A 836 11.60 -2.03 40.50
C PHE A 836 11.56 -2.03 42.03
N GLU A 837 10.78 -2.94 42.62
CA GLU A 837 10.73 -3.18 44.06
C GLU A 837 11.73 -4.29 44.43
N VAL A 838 12.93 -3.89 44.85
CA VAL A 838 14.05 -4.80 45.12
C VAL A 838 14.18 -5.06 46.62
N PRO A 839 14.24 -6.31 47.10
CA PRO A 839 14.39 -6.59 48.53
C PRO A 839 15.57 -5.85 49.15
N LYS A 840 15.35 -5.22 50.31
CA LYS A 840 16.40 -4.66 51.16
C LYS A 840 17.14 -5.82 51.81
N THR A 841 18.20 -6.28 51.15
CA THR A 841 19.19 -7.17 51.75
C THR A 841 19.68 -6.56 53.05
N HIS A 842 19.48 -7.26 54.17
CA HIS A 842 20.23 -6.99 55.38
C HIS A 842 21.71 -7.20 55.06
N GLU A 843 22.54 -6.15 55.14
CA GLU A 843 23.98 -6.31 55.11
C GLU A 843 24.38 -7.22 56.27
N GLY A 844 25.00 -8.36 55.92
CA GLY A 844 25.64 -9.21 56.91
C GLY A 844 26.79 -8.43 57.53
N LYS A 845 26.89 -8.46 58.87
CA LYS A 845 28.08 -8.01 59.57
C LYS A 845 29.31 -8.66 58.95
N GLN A 846 30.26 -7.86 58.46
CA GLN A 846 31.65 -8.27 58.55
C GLN A 846 31.96 -8.37 60.05
N ASN A 847 32.14 -9.59 60.55
CA ASN A 847 32.70 -9.79 61.87
C ASN A 847 34.18 -9.41 61.81
N SER A 848 34.55 -8.32 62.46
CA SER A 848 35.90 -8.13 62.96
C SER A 848 36.12 -9.03 64.17
N ALA A 849 36.81 -10.17 63.98
CA ALA A 849 37.39 -10.96 65.05
C ALA A 849 38.52 -11.85 64.49
N ASN A 850 39.77 -11.41 64.75
CA ASN A 850 41.06 -12.06 64.51
C ASN A 850 41.43 -12.41 63.05
#